data_AF-A0A6P8YQ82-F1
#
_entry.id   AF-A0A6P8YQ82-F1
#
_cell.length_a   1.000
_cell.length_b   1.000
_cell.length_c   1.000
_cell.angle_alpha   90.00
_cell.angle_beta   90.00
_cell.angle_gamma   90.00
#
_symmetry.space_group_name_H-M   'P 1'
#
loop_
_entity.id
_entity.type
_entity.pdbx_description
1 polymer ?
#
loop_
_entity_poly.entity_id
_entity_poly.type
_entity_poly.pdbx_seq_one_letter_code
_entity_poly.pdbx_strand_id
1 'polypeptide(L)'
;MAQAEGVRGRLSWTDMQRELHRDGSGGGAGRGEPEDDGCGVRDWCRAALSLAVTATAFGAALMMLPPLLLMYCVVSRVRTTWLGVLERRYPQLEFVRNTTVRTAVDTIRNQGVIALLLTVQGACDARRVRDSLHHDILDQRHPDGRLRFPHLRTPLTQRWGRYAWKRDDAVHFQLDKQLLMCSAAFRGRPVTDNNIQEVVSDLVSKYLPAELPPWQIALIPMPSADRYFVLIRMHHLLLSEDGLKLTDLLQLTRQHSDYAHVTEMAPVGHLLEGMLETPVAIPALYERLCESVANHWNELIAVYDPLENPKMLTKPTLLGLSMALLISLVSAVPEVLSAWRWTSAGTQAGTQAGRGWSRDNASARASWWEAAVGAVRAQAARRGVTSASWSAAWRSALWRLVMLAVSPPALVLAAGISGYRMWRGAGSMALRIVLVLALEAALLTKYRGRYTESLMARSPYLRLGWQSLLEAARLASLVFHAPRLLVEDVLLSNRDQAPHHFQTVSLCGRKVVAWSDPFPQDLIQQVAEATGASSSEVCLSALCGALREYFRSHGLAVPENVLTTARYCLLEELVGGTAYGGSGGLACLALPVADAGKDPVQLVQEVRSRMLQVRRRQSALWVLSSWQLERGLLTRLLPQLLVRLHLNFLSRRYAVALTEVASVRPEHPAGKLWGQPLHSLMYWRPPQANVSLSLTLLTVDSMVSLGVMSDALLSPQQGVIARAWTQHLRDLARAVGVALPSPRALSPSPAPAFSVLHLPAGDVDDADLDDE
;
A
#
# COMPACT_ATOMS: atom_id res chain seq x y z
N MET A 1 23.60 -11.22 12.53
CA MET A 1 22.81 -10.31 13.40
C MET A 1 23.62 -9.60 14.50
N ALA A 2 24.97 -9.55 14.47
CA ALA A 2 25.75 -8.90 15.55
C ALA A 2 26.77 -7.83 15.07
N GLN A 3 26.72 -7.38 13.82
CA GLN A 3 27.68 -6.39 13.28
C GLN A 3 27.05 -5.16 12.59
N ALA A 4 25.72 -5.03 12.58
CA ALA A 4 25.02 -3.88 11.97
C ALA A 4 24.52 -2.83 12.99
N GLU A 5 24.81 -2.98 14.28
CA GLU A 5 24.39 -2.03 15.34
C GLU A 5 25.37 -0.86 15.55
N GLY A 6 26.41 -0.74 14.71
CA GLY A 6 27.55 0.16 14.97
C GLY A 6 27.35 1.65 14.72
N VAL A 7 26.31 2.10 13.99
CA VAL A 7 26.30 3.49 13.44
C VAL A 7 24.98 4.26 13.59
N ARG A 8 23.92 3.72 14.21
CA ARG A 8 22.72 4.54 14.53
C ARG A 8 22.85 5.15 15.93
N GLY A 9 22.98 6.49 15.93
CA GLY A 9 23.27 7.32 17.08
C GLY A 9 22.49 6.94 18.34
N ARG A 10 23.23 6.67 19.41
CA ARG A 10 22.73 6.75 20.79
C ARG A 10 22.30 8.19 21.04
N LEU A 11 21.02 8.49 20.85
CA LEU A 11 20.41 9.72 21.36
C LEU A 11 20.51 9.66 22.89
N SER A 12 21.48 10.41 23.40
CA SER A 12 21.66 10.58 24.83
C SER A 12 20.52 11.43 25.38
N TRP A 13 20.12 11.19 26.62
CA TRP A 13 19.00 11.88 27.26
C TRP A 13 19.19 13.42 27.29
N THR A 14 20.44 13.87 27.23
CA THR A 14 20.82 15.29 27.12
C THR A 14 20.53 15.90 25.76
N ASP A 15 20.49 15.13 24.67
CA ASP A 15 20.06 15.60 23.35
C ASP A 15 18.52 15.73 23.30
N MET A 16 17.80 14.83 23.98
CA MET A 16 16.33 14.88 24.09
C MET A 16 15.84 16.04 24.98
N GLN A 17 16.60 16.40 26.03
CA GLN A 17 16.37 17.64 26.79
C GLN A 17 16.71 18.89 25.97
N ARG A 18 17.74 18.84 25.12
CA ARG A 18 18.05 19.96 24.21
C ARG A 18 16.93 20.16 23.20
N GLU A 19 16.30 19.11 22.71
CA GLU A 19 15.17 19.19 21.76
C GLU A 19 13.88 19.72 22.42
N LEU A 20 13.58 19.29 23.65
CA LEU A 20 12.47 19.85 24.45
C LEU A 20 12.69 21.31 24.88
N HIS A 21 13.94 21.73 25.11
CA HIS A 21 14.25 23.14 25.38
C HIS A 21 14.32 23.99 24.10
N ARG A 22 14.63 23.41 22.93
CA ARG A 22 14.69 24.14 21.65
C ARG A 22 13.31 24.58 21.16
N ASP A 23 12.27 23.80 21.46
CA ASP A 23 10.88 24.20 21.22
C ASP A 23 10.32 25.19 22.27
N GLY A 24 11.07 25.42 23.37
CA GLY A 24 10.67 26.32 24.46
C GLY A 24 11.48 27.62 24.60
N SER A 25 12.60 27.78 23.89
CA SER A 25 13.44 28.99 23.99
C SER A 25 14.08 29.37 22.66
N GLY A 26 13.26 29.86 21.73
CA GLY A 26 13.71 30.66 20.59
C GLY A 26 13.54 32.15 20.90
N GLY A 27 14.25 32.67 21.90
CA GLY A 27 14.28 34.09 22.25
C GLY A 27 15.73 34.51 22.46
N GLY A 28 16.29 35.21 21.48
CA GLY A 28 17.68 35.68 21.51
C GLY A 28 17.91 36.66 22.66
N ALA A 29 18.97 36.41 23.43
CA ALA A 29 19.51 37.38 24.36
C ALA A 29 20.19 38.52 23.57
N GLY A 30 19.45 39.59 23.32
CA GLY A 30 19.93 40.88 22.84
C GLY A 30 19.38 41.98 23.75
N ARG A 31 20.24 42.90 24.16
CA ARG A 31 20.00 43.93 25.17
C ARG A 31 18.74 44.78 24.92
N GLY A 32 17.85 44.79 25.93
CA GLY A 32 17.17 45.97 26.47
C GLY A 32 16.33 46.84 25.54
N GLU A 33 15.02 46.54 25.48
CA GLU A 33 13.90 47.50 25.39
C GLU A 33 12.63 46.80 25.92
N PRO A 34 11.71 47.48 26.63
CA PRO A 34 10.50 46.85 27.16
C PRO A 34 9.42 46.76 26.06
N GLU A 35 9.24 45.58 25.47
CA GLU A 35 8.16 45.31 24.51
C GLU A 35 6.88 44.78 25.21
N ASP A 36 5.78 45.51 24.97
CA ASP A 36 4.35 45.23 25.18
C ASP A 36 3.88 43.82 25.64
N ASP A 37 3.22 43.78 26.81
CA ASP A 37 2.41 42.66 27.34
C ASP A 37 1.17 42.28 26.48
N GLY A 38 0.91 42.99 25.38
CA GLY A 38 -0.25 42.78 24.50
C GLY A 38 -0.17 41.56 23.56
N CYS A 39 1.01 40.99 23.36
CA CYS A 39 1.23 39.90 22.40
C CYS A 39 0.78 38.53 22.96
N GLY A 40 1.07 38.26 24.24
CA GLY A 40 0.76 36.97 24.87
C GLY A 40 -0.74 36.65 24.95
N VAL A 41 -1.58 37.65 25.26
CA VAL A 41 -3.05 37.44 25.36
C VAL A 41 -3.64 37.08 23.99
N ARG A 42 -3.19 37.73 22.92
CA ARG A 42 -3.65 37.44 21.55
C ARG A 42 -3.24 36.03 21.13
N ASP A 43 -2.06 35.57 21.50
CA ASP A 43 -1.58 34.22 21.19
C ASP A 43 -2.35 33.15 21.96
N TRP A 44 -2.63 33.40 23.25
CA TRP A 44 -3.50 32.56 24.06
C TRP A 44 -4.92 32.48 23.50
N CYS A 45 -5.50 33.62 23.10
CA CYS A 45 -6.82 33.65 22.48
C CYS A 45 -6.85 32.88 21.14
N ARG A 46 -5.81 33.03 20.31
CA ARG A 46 -5.67 32.27 19.04
C ARG A 46 -5.55 30.77 19.30
N ALA A 47 -4.73 30.37 20.27
CA ALA A 47 -4.56 28.97 20.65
C ALA A 47 -5.88 28.37 21.19
N ALA A 48 -6.56 29.07 22.08
CA ALA A 48 -7.85 28.66 22.65
C ALA A 48 -8.94 28.53 21.57
N LEU A 49 -9.02 29.50 20.65
CA LEU A 49 -9.94 29.43 19.52
C LEU A 49 -9.62 28.22 18.62
N SER A 50 -8.33 28.01 18.33
CA SER A 50 -7.91 26.88 17.51
C SER A 50 -8.29 25.54 18.15
N LEU A 51 -8.13 25.41 19.47
CA LEU A 51 -8.52 24.23 20.22
C LEU A 51 -10.04 24.03 20.21
N ALA A 52 -10.82 25.11 20.38
CA ALA A 52 -12.28 25.06 20.33
C ALA A 52 -12.78 24.63 18.95
N VAL A 53 -12.18 25.16 17.86
CA VAL A 53 -12.51 24.73 16.48
C VAL A 53 -12.15 23.27 16.27
N THR A 54 -11.00 22.81 16.75
CA THR A 54 -10.61 21.39 16.64
C THR A 54 -11.56 20.49 17.44
N ALA A 55 -11.90 20.86 18.68
CA ALA A 55 -12.80 20.10 19.53
C ALA A 55 -14.22 20.02 18.97
N THR A 56 -14.74 21.11 18.40
CA THR A 56 -16.05 21.13 17.73
C THR A 56 -16.05 20.29 16.46
N ALA A 57 -15.01 20.38 15.63
CA ALA A 57 -14.86 19.54 14.44
C ALA A 57 -14.76 18.03 14.80
N PHE A 58 -14.02 17.70 15.85
CA PHE A 58 -13.90 16.34 16.36
C PHE A 58 -15.22 15.82 16.93
N GLY A 59 -15.90 16.63 17.75
CA GLY A 59 -17.23 16.32 18.28
C GLY A 59 -18.26 16.07 17.18
N ALA A 60 -18.26 16.92 16.14
CA ALA A 60 -19.12 16.74 14.97
C ALA A 60 -18.80 15.44 14.22
N ALA A 61 -17.52 15.10 14.03
CA ALA A 61 -17.11 13.83 13.41
C ALA A 61 -17.57 12.61 14.22
N LEU A 62 -17.49 12.68 15.55
CA LEU A 62 -17.95 11.60 16.43
C LEU A 62 -19.48 11.42 16.36
N MET A 63 -20.24 12.51 16.30
CA MET A 63 -21.69 12.48 16.11
C MET A 63 -22.10 11.93 14.74
N MET A 64 -21.25 12.08 13.72
CA MET A 64 -21.48 11.54 12.37
C MET A 64 -21.16 10.03 12.27
N LEU A 65 -20.45 9.44 13.24
CA LEU A 65 -20.02 8.04 13.14
C LEU A 65 -21.18 7.03 13.24
N PRO A 66 -22.14 7.13 14.19
CA PRO A 66 -23.32 6.27 14.22
C PRO A 66 -24.17 6.30 12.93
N PRO A 67 -24.54 7.46 12.36
CA PRO A 67 -25.31 7.48 11.11
C PRO A 67 -24.50 6.97 9.92
N LEU A 68 -23.17 7.15 9.88
CA LEU A 68 -22.31 6.56 8.85
C LEU A 68 -22.28 5.03 8.94
N LEU A 69 -22.24 4.45 10.15
CA LEU A 69 -22.32 3.00 10.35
C LEU A 69 -23.70 2.45 9.94
N LEU A 70 -24.77 3.17 10.27
CA LEU A 70 -26.11 2.83 9.80
C LEU A 70 -26.19 2.88 8.27
N MET A 71 -25.66 3.94 7.65
CA MET A 71 -25.60 4.11 6.20
C MET A 71 -24.81 2.97 5.54
N TYR A 72 -23.67 2.57 6.10
CA TYR A 72 -22.90 1.42 5.62
C TYR A 72 -23.75 0.14 5.59
N CYS A 73 -24.48 -0.16 6.67
CA CYS A 73 -25.36 -1.32 6.74
C CYS A 73 -26.47 -1.24 5.67
N VAL A 74 -27.10 -0.08 5.51
CA VAL A 74 -28.14 0.16 4.50
C VAL A 74 -27.59 0.00 3.09
N VAL A 75 -26.50 0.70 2.75
CA VAL A 75 -25.85 0.64 1.43
C VAL A 75 -25.42 -0.78 1.10
N SER A 76 -24.84 -1.51 2.05
CA SER A 76 -24.44 -2.91 1.88
C SER A 76 -25.63 -3.81 1.55
N ARG A 77 -26.74 -3.70 2.30
CA ARG A 77 -27.98 -4.47 2.06
C ARG A 77 -28.66 -4.09 0.75
N VAL A 78 -28.76 -2.80 0.43
CA VAL A 78 -29.37 -2.33 -0.83
C VAL A 78 -28.53 -2.77 -2.03
N ARG A 79 -27.21 -2.67 -1.95
CA ARG A 79 -26.32 -3.11 -3.03
C ARG A 79 -26.43 -4.61 -3.30
N THR A 80 -26.40 -5.43 -2.25
CA THR A 80 -26.49 -6.89 -2.39
C THR A 80 -27.84 -7.33 -2.94
N THR A 81 -28.94 -6.74 -2.44
CA THR A 81 -30.28 -7.01 -2.97
C THR A 81 -30.44 -6.53 -4.41
N TRP A 82 -29.93 -5.34 -4.75
CA TRP A 82 -29.98 -4.80 -6.11
C TRP A 82 -29.20 -5.65 -7.12
N LEU A 83 -27.98 -6.08 -6.75
CA LEU A 83 -27.20 -7.01 -7.59
C LEU A 83 -27.95 -8.33 -7.81
N GLY A 84 -28.59 -8.88 -6.77
CA GLY A 84 -29.42 -10.08 -6.91
C GLY A 84 -30.63 -9.89 -7.84
N VAL A 85 -31.26 -8.71 -7.83
CA VAL A 85 -32.35 -8.37 -8.78
C VAL A 85 -31.81 -8.29 -10.22
N LEU A 86 -30.64 -7.66 -10.40
CA LEU A 86 -30.01 -7.54 -11.72
C LEU A 86 -29.56 -8.90 -12.28
N GLU A 87 -28.93 -9.74 -11.46
CA GLU A 87 -28.52 -11.11 -11.84
C GLU A 87 -29.75 -11.96 -12.23
N ARG A 88 -30.90 -11.79 -11.57
CA ARG A 88 -32.16 -12.46 -11.94
C ARG A 88 -32.78 -11.91 -13.23
N ARG A 89 -32.71 -10.59 -13.45
CA ARG A 89 -33.31 -9.93 -14.62
C ARG A 89 -32.50 -10.17 -15.90
N TYR A 90 -31.18 -10.30 -15.78
CA TYR A 90 -30.27 -10.49 -16.90
C TYR A 90 -29.35 -11.72 -16.67
N PRO A 91 -29.87 -12.95 -16.83
CA PRO A 91 -29.10 -14.17 -16.51
C PRO A 91 -27.88 -14.39 -17.43
N GLN A 92 -27.86 -13.79 -18.62
CA GLN A 92 -26.75 -13.79 -19.58
C GLN A 92 -25.60 -12.82 -19.23
N LEU A 93 -25.75 -12.00 -18.19
CA LEU A 93 -24.74 -11.02 -17.77
C LEU A 93 -24.19 -11.38 -16.39
N GLU A 94 -22.87 -11.31 -16.25
CA GLU A 94 -22.16 -11.42 -14.97
C GLU A 94 -21.83 -10.02 -14.45
N PHE A 95 -22.51 -9.59 -13.40
CA PHE A 95 -22.35 -8.23 -12.86
C PHE A 95 -21.10 -8.11 -11.98
N VAL A 96 -20.35 -7.03 -12.23
CA VAL A 96 -19.17 -6.65 -11.45
C VAL A 96 -19.58 -6.38 -10.01
N ARG A 97 -19.05 -7.18 -9.07
CA ARG A 97 -19.44 -7.12 -7.66
C ARG A 97 -18.71 -6.05 -6.90
N ASN A 98 -17.45 -5.77 -7.24
CA ASN A 98 -16.62 -4.77 -6.56
C ASN A 98 -16.73 -3.40 -7.25
N THR A 99 -16.88 -2.33 -6.47
CA THR A 99 -16.97 -0.97 -7.02
C THR A 99 -15.87 -0.16 -6.39
N THR A 100 -14.82 0.08 -7.17
CA THR A 100 -13.72 0.97 -6.82
C THR A 100 -14.09 2.42 -7.13
N VAL A 101 -13.33 3.38 -6.60
CA VAL A 101 -13.47 4.81 -6.95
C VAL A 101 -13.43 5.01 -8.46
N ARG A 102 -12.48 4.34 -9.13
CA ARG A 102 -12.29 4.43 -10.58
C ARG A 102 -13.53 3.99 -11.34
N THR A 103 -14.16 2.87 -10.93
CA THR A 103 -15.40 2.40 -11.55
C THR A 103 -16.60 3.32 -11.28
N ALA A 104 -16.61 4.03 -10.15
CA ALA A 104 -17.72 4.90 -9.77
C ALA A 104 -17.76 6.22 -10.57
N VAL A 105 -16.59 6.72 -10.98
CA VAL A 105 -16.46 7.94 -11.80
C VAL A 105 -16.38 7.66 -13.29
N ASP A 106 -16.33 6.38 -13.65
CA ASP A 106 -16.17 5.94 -15.02
C ASP A 106 -17.41 6.26 -15.85
N THR A 107 -17.21 6.72 -17.08
CA THR A 107 -18.29 7.03 -18.00
C THR A 107 -17.98 6.53 -19.39
N ILE A 108 -19.01 6.32 -20.21
CA ILE A 108 -18.85 5.89 -21.60
C ILE A 108 -17.96 6.86 -22.40
N ARG A 109 -18.01 8.16 -22.08
CA ARG A 109 -17.19 9.20 -22.74
C ARG A 109 -15.77 9.32 -22.18
N ASN A 110 -15.60 9.10 -20.88
CA ASN A 110 -14.30 9.16 -20.19
C ASN A 110 -14.06 7.84 -19.46
N GLN A 111 -13.60 6.85 -20.22
CA GLN A 111 -13.28 5.51 -19.71
C GLN A 111 -11.91 5.50 -19.03
N GLY A 112 -11.77 4.75 -17.93
CA GLY A 112 -10.51 4.50 -17.25
C GLY A 112 -9.62 3.49 -18.00
N VAL A 113 -9.21 3.83 -19.22
CA VAL A 113 -8.28 3.02 -20.03
C VAL A 113 -6.84 3.34 -19.64
N ILE A 114 -6.13 2.33 -19.17
CA ILE A 114 -4.70 2.39 -18.88
C ILE A 114 -3.95 2.17 -20.20
N ALA A 115 -2.95 3.01 -20.44
CA ALA A 115 -2.06 2.90 -21.59
C ALA A 115 -0.63 2.63 -21.12
N LEU A 116 -0.01 1.63 -21.71
CA LEU A 116 1.38 1.24 -21.49
C LEU A 116 2.07 1.17 -22.86
N LEU A 117 3.16 1.88 -23.02
CA LEU A 117 4.02 1.81 -24.20
C LEU A 117 5.31 1.11 -23.82
N LEU A 118 5.71 0.13 -24.63
CA LEU A 118 6.93 -0.63 -24.46
C LEU A 118 7.77 -0.50 -25.71
N THR A 119 9.06 -0.29 -25.54
CA THR A 119 10.02 -0.28 -26.64
C THR A 119 10.79 -1.58 -26.60
N VAL A 120 10.63 -2.44 -27.59
CA VAL A 120 11.24 -3.76 -27.65
C VAL A 120 12.32 -3.77 -28.71
N GLN A 121 13.47 -4.35 -28.38
CA GLN A 121 14.58 -4.47 -29.33
C GLN A 121 14.47 -5.80 -30.10
N GLY A 122 14.67 -5.73 -31.42
CA GLY A 122 14.58 -6.84 -32.35
C GLY A 122 13.44 -6.71 -33.37
N ALA A 123 13.31 -7.73 -34.22
CA ALA A 123 12.30 -7.77 -35.28
C ALA A 123 10.87 -7.93 -34.73
N CYS A 124 9.94 -7.17 -35.31
CA CYS A 124 8.51 -7.25 -34.99
C CYS A 124 7.87 -8.48 -35.65
N ASP A 125 7.65 -9.55 -34.89
CA ASP A 125 6.93 -10.74 -35.36
C ASP A 125 5.58 -10.90 -34.65
N ALA A 126 4.50 -10.55 -35.34
CA ALA A 126 3.15 -10.67 -34.81
C ALA A 126 2.72 -12.12 -34.54
N ARG A 127 3.26 -13.11 -35.26
CA ARG A 127 2.85 -14.51 -35.08
C ARG A 127 3.34 -15.02 -33.74
N ARG A 128 4.62 -14.79 -33.43
CA ARG A 128 5.20 -15.12 -32.13
C ARG A 128 4.44 -14.47 -30.97
N VAL A 129 4.11 -13.19 -31.10
CA VAL A 129 3.31 -12.47 -30.09
C VAL A 129 1.93 -13.10 -29.93
N ARG A 130 1.25 -13.40 -31.04
CA ARG A 130 -0.07 -14.04 -31.04
C ARG A 130 -0.03 -15.41 -30.37
N ASP A 131 0.91 -16.26 -30.75
CA ASP A 131 1.00 -17.64 -30.26
C ASP A 131 1.30 -17.66 -28.75
N SER A 132 2.19 -16.77 -28.30
CA SER A 132 2.50 -16.59 -26.89
C SER A 132 1.30 -16.06 -26.10
N LEU A 133 0.56 -15.06 -26.60
CA LEU A 133 -0.68 -14.60 -25.94
C LEU A 133 -1.75 -15.71 -25.87
N HIS A 134 -1.86 -16.53 -26.91
CA HIS A 134 -2.83 -17.62 -26.97
C HIS A 134 -2.50 -18.72 -25.96
N HIS A 135 -1.28 -19.24 -25.99
CA HIS A 135 -0.84 -20.37 -25.16
C HIS A 135 -0.67 -19.98 -23.69
N ASP A 136 -0.02 -18.85 -23.43
CA ASP A 136 0.47 -18.51 -22.10
C ASP A 136 -0.50 -17.65 -21.29
N ILE A 137 -1.56 -17.10 -21.88
CA ILE A 137 -2.50 -16.24 -21.15
C ILE A 137 -3.93 -16.70 -21.39
N LEU A 138 -4.34 -16.79 -22.65
CA LEU A 138 -5.74 -17.06 -22.98
C LEU A 138 -6.12 -18.51 -22.70
N ASP A 139 -5.25 -19.49 -22.94
CA ASP A 139 -5.54 -20.91 -22.75
C ASP A 139 -5.11 -21.45 -21.37
N GLN A 140 -4.49 -20.62 -20.53
CA GLN A 140 -4.16 -21.04 -19.17
C GLN A 140 -5.43 -21.40 -18.39
N ARG A 141 -5.43 -22.61 -17.84
CA ARG A 141 -6.53 -23.13 -17.01
C ARG A 141 -6.02 -23.40 -15.60
N HIS A 142 -6.88 -23.13 -14.62
CA HIS A 142 -6.69 -23.64 -13.27
C HIS A 142 -6.74 -25.16 -13.26
N PRO A 143 -6.22 -25.83 -12.20
CA PRO A 143 -6.34 -27.28 -12.02
C PRO A 143 -7.79 -27.78 -12.14
N ASP A 144 -8.76 -26.91 -11.80
CA ASP A 144 -10.21 -27.17 -11.89
C ASP A 144 -10.78 -27.09 -13.32
N GLY A 145 -9.95 -26.89 -14.35
CA GLY A 145 -10.33 -26.86 -15.77
C GLY A 145 -10.95 -25.55 -16.26
N ARG A 146 -11.22 -24.59 -15.36
CA ARG A 146 -11.68 -23.22 -15.70
C ARG A 146 -10.53 -22.37 -16.24
N LEU A 147 -10.82 -21.48 -17.19
CA LEU A 147 -9.86 -20.49 -17.67
C LEU A 147 -9.38 -19.62 -16.50
N ARG A 148 -8.09 -19.30 -16.47
CA ARG A 148 -7.47 -18.45 -15.45
C ARG A 148 -8.00 -17.01 -15.54
N PHE A 149 -8.21 -16.52 -16.77
CA PHE A 149 -8.68 -15.17 -17.05
C PHE A 149 -9.86 -15.19 -18.04
N PRO A 150 -11.08 -15.49 -17.59
CA PRO A 150 -12.25 -15.59 -18.47
C PRO A 150 -12.61 -14.24 -19.10
N HIS A 151 -12.46 -13.12 -18.38
CA HIS A 151 -12.95 -11.84 -18.88
C HIS A 151 -12.11 -11.23 -20.02
N LEU A 152 -10.93 -11.79 -20.32
CA LEU A 152 -10.15 -11.41 -21.51
C LEU A 152 -10.84 -11.79 -22.82
N ARG A 153 -11.76 -12.77 -22.81
CA ARG A 153 -12.52 -13.20 -23.99
C ARG A 153 -13.91 -12.57 -24.07
N THR A 154 -14.40 -12.01 -22.96
CA THR A 154 -15.75 -11.47 -22.86
C THR A 154 -15.80 -9.95 -23.08
N PRO A 155 -16.82 -9.43 -23.78
CA PRO A 155 -17.04 -7.99 -23.89
C PRO A 155 -17.67 -7.41 -22.61
N LEU A 156 -17.30 -6.17 -22.31
CA LEU A 156 -17.78 -5.42 -21.15
C LEU A 156 -18.99 -4.57 -21.54
N THR A 157 -20.10 -4.70 -20.81
CA THR A 157 -21.30 -3.88 -21.00
C THR A 157 -21.70 -3.15 -19.73
N GLN A 158 -22.51 -2.10 -19.88
CA GLN A 158 -23.06 -1.37 -18.75
C GLN A 158 -24.59 -1.43 -18.77
N ARG A 159 -25.20 -1.81 -17.63
CA ARG A 159 -26.66 -1.83 -17.40
C ARG A 159 -26.96 -1.19 -16.06
N TRP A 160 -27.94 -0.27 -16.01
CA TRP A 160 -28.35 0.42 -14.78
C TRP A 160 -27.19 1.04 -13.98
N GLY A 161 -26.19 1.60 -14.67
CA GLY A 161 -25.01 2.20 -14.04
C GLY A 161 -24.02 1.20 -13.43
N ARG A 162 -24.20 -0.09 -13.66
CA ARG A 162 -23.29 -1.18 -13.25
C ARG A 162 -22.64 -1.82 -14.46
N TYR A 163 -21.36 -2.16 -14.31
CA TYR A 163 -20.63 -2.93 -15.29
C TYR A 163 -21.00 -4.42 -15.18
N ALA A 164 -21.08 -5.08 -16.31
CA ALA A 164 -21.34 -6.51 -16.41
C ALA A 164 -20.65 -7.11 -17.63
N TRP A 165 -20.03 -8.27 -17.42
CA TRP A 165 -19.44 -9.10 -18.46
C TRP A 165 -20.53 -9.92 -19.14
N LYS A 166 -20.46 -10.10 -20.46
CA LYS A 166 -21.33 -11.08 -21.14
C LYS A 166 -20.77 -12.47 -20.90
N ARG A 167 -21.61 -13.44 -20.52
CA ARG A 167 -21.17 -14.83 -20.35
C ARG A 167 -20.74 -15.45 -21.69
N ASP A 168 -19.72 -16.30 -21.63
CA ASP A 168 -18.96 -16.85 -22.77
C ASP A 168 -19.80 -17.57 -23.83
N ASP A 169 -20.96 -18.12 -23.47
CA ASP A 169 -21.76 -19.00 -24.34
C ASP A 169 -22.30 -18.33 -25.64
N ALA A 170 -22.15 -17.01 -25.79
CA ALA A 170 -22.73 -16.24 -26.90
C ALA A 170 -21.73 -15.44 -27.78
N VAL A 171 -20.42 -15.47 -27.51
CA VAL A 171 -19.45 -14.59 -28.21
C VAL A 171 -18.24 -15.37 -28.72
N HIS A 172 -18.09 -15.46 -30.05
CA HIS A 172 -16.85 -15.95 -30.67
C HIS A 172 -15.74 -14.90 -30.51
N PHE A 173 -14.84 -15.14 -29.56
CA PHE A 173 -13.61 -14.36 -29.39
C PHE A 173 -12.65 -14.61 -30.56
N GLN A 174 -12.17 -13.52 -31.19
CA GLN A 174 -11.21 -13.56 -32.29
C GLN A 174 -10.01 -12.66 -31.95
N LEU A 175 -8.88 -13.25 -31.57
CA LEU A 175 -7.67 -12.52 -31.14
C LEU A 175 -7.16 -11.48 -32.15
N ASP A 176 -7.41 -11.69 -33.45
CA ASP A 176 -6.99 -10.79 -34.53
C ASP A 176 -7.58 -9.39 -34.44
N LYS A 177 -8.70 -9.20 -33.74
CA LYS A 177 -9.32 -7.87 -33.56
C LYS A 177 -8.69 -7.09 -32.39
N GLN A 178 -7.93 -7.76 -31.53
CA GLN A 178 -7.31 -7.21 -30.33
C GLN A 178 -5.82 -6.95 -30.56
N LEU A 179 -5.17 -7.78 -31.38
CA LEU A 179 -3.79 -7.58 -31.82
C LEU A 179 -3.76 -6.77 -33.12
N LEU A 180 -3.50 -5.47 -33.01
CA LEU A 180 -3.45 -4.55 -34.14
C LEU A 180 -2.02 -4.42 -34.67
N MET A 181 -1.80 -4.78 -35.93
CA MET A 181 -0.56 -4.44 -36.63
C MET A 181 -0.71 -3.05 -37.24
N CYS A 182 0.05 -2.07 -36.76
CA CYS A 182 0.05 -0.72 -37.32
C CYS A 182 0.91 -0.65 -38.59
N SER A 183 0.54 0.25 -39.49
CA SER A 183 1.36 0.55 -40.67
C SER A 183 2.71 1.13 -40.25
N ALA A 184 3.78 0.73 -40.95
CA ALA A 184 5.12 1.30 -40.81
C ALA A 184 5.20 2.77 -41.25
N ALA A 185 4.14 3.29 -41.88
CA ALA A 185 4.00 4.70 -42.24
C ALA A 185 2.76 5.32 -41.58
N PHE A 186 2.94 6.49 -40.98
CA PHE A 186 1.89 7.33 -40.41
C PHE A 186 1.75 8.63 -41.22
N ARG A 187 0.54 8.92 -41.71
CA ARG A 187 0.25 10.08 -42.56
C ARG A 187 1.22 10.22 -43.76
N GLY A 188 1.62 9.09 -44.35
CA GLY A 188 2.53 9.05 -45.51
C GLY A 188 4.03 9.18 -45.18
N ARG A 189 4.42 9.31 -43.89
CA ARG A 189 5.83 9.34 -43.46
C ARG A 189 6.18 8.06 -42.69
N PRO A 190 7.41 7.51 -42.84
CA PRO A 190 7.84 6.36 -42.04
C PRO A 190 7.82 6.72 -40.56
N VAL A 191 7.46 5.76 -39.70
CA VAL A 191 7.49 5.93 -38.25
C VAL A 191 8.95 6.05 -37.79
N THR A 192 9.26 7.11 -37.06
CA THR A 192 10.58 7.45 -36.49
C THR A 192 10.40 7.96 -35.06
N ASP A 193 11.49 8.09 -34.30
CA ASP A 193 11.43 8.59 -32.91
C ASP A 193 10.85 10.01 -32.80
N ASN A 194 10.91 10.79 -33.88
CA ASN A 194 10.37 12.14 -33.91
C ASN A 194 8.85 12.19 -34.06
N ASN A 195 8.22 11.16 -34.65
CA ASN A 195 6.78 11.14 -34.92
C ASN A 195 6.01 10.09 -34.11
N ILE A 196 6.70 9.16 -33.44
CA ILE A 196 6.08 8.09 -32.65
C ILE A 196 5.10 8.64 -31.60
N GLN A 197 5.40 9.80 -31.03
CA GLN A 197 4.51 10.46 -30.07
C GLN A 197 3.15 10.84 -30.67
N GLU A 198 3.12 11.31 -31.91
CA GLU A 198 1.86 11.60 -32.61
C GLU A 198 1.09 10.31 -32.93
N VAL A 199 1.78 9.25 -33.34
CA VAL A 199 1.20 7.94 -33.63
C VAL A 199 0.52 7.36 -32.39
N VAL A 200 1.26 7.32 -31.28
CA VAL A 200 0.76 6.78 -30.01
C VAL A 200 -0.39 7.63 -29.47
N SER A 201 -0.29 8.96 -29.58
CA SER A 201 -1.37 9.87 -29.16
C SER A 201 -2.66 9.66 -29.98
N ASP A 202 -2.56 9.47 -31.31
CA ASP A 202 -3.72 9.14 -32.16
C ASP A 202 -4.35 7.79 -31.78
N LEU A 203 -3.52 6.78 -31.50
CA LEU A 203 -3.98 5.46 -31.07
C LEU A 203 -4.64 5.51 -29.69
N VAL A 204 -4.09 6.24 -28.72
CA VAL A 204 -4.66 6.37 -27.37
C VAL A 204 -5.99 7.16 -27.39
N SER A 205 -6.15 8.12 -28.32
CA SER A 205 -7.38 8.91 -28.44
C SER A 205 -8.61 8.12 -28.90
N LYS A 206 -8.41 6.97 -29.56
CA LYS A 206 -9.48 6.11 -30.06
C LYS A 206 -10.15 5.34 -28.92
N TYR A 207 -11.47 5.33 -28.86
CA TYR A 207 -12.19 4.50 -27.87
C TYR A 207 -11.99 3.01 -28.12
N LEU A 208 -12.07 2.20 -27.06
CA LEU A 208 -12.17 0.76 -27.19
C LEU A 208 -13.58 0.39 -27.68
N PRO A 209 -13.71 -0.48 -28.72
CA PRO A 209 -15.02 -0.92 -29.20
C PRO A 209 -15.80 -1.67 -28.11
N ALA A 210 -17.05 -1.30 -27.87
CA ALA A 210 -17.88 -1.88 -26.81
C ALA A 210 -18.31 -3.35 -27.07
N GLU A 211 -18.21 -3.81 -28.32
CA GLU A 211 -18.53 -5.18 -28.72
C GLU A 211 -17.36 -6.16 -28.51
N LEU A 212 -16.15 -5.62 -28.36
CA LEU A 212 -14.95 -6.40 -28.14
C LEU A 212 -14.59 -6.40 -26.64
N PRO A 213 -13.84 -7.42 -26.18
CA PRO A 213 -13.12 -7.36 -24.92
C PRO A 213 -12.38 -6.03 -24.74
N PRO A 214 -12.42 -5.44 -23.53
CA PRO A 214 -11.99 -4.07 -23.31
C PRO A 214 -10.46 -3.94 -23.15
N TRP A 215 -9.71 -4.53 -24.08
CA TRP A 215 -8.26 -4.44 -24.19
C TRP A 215 -7.81 -4.58 -25.65
N GLN A 216 -6.68 -3.95 -25.99
CA GLN A 216 -6.07 -3.99 -27.32
C GLN A 216 -4.54 -3.86 -27.18
N ILE A 217 -3.80 -4.57 -28.04
CA ILE A 217 -2.35 -4.49 -28.17
C ILE A 217 -2.03 -4.06 -29.59
N ALA A 218 -1.37 -2.91 -29.75
CA ALA A 218 -0.93 -2.40 -31.05
C ALA A 218 0.58 -2.55 -31.19
N LEU A 219 1.00 -3.26 -32.24
CA LEU A 219 2.40 -3.42 -32.66
C LEU A 219 2.72 -2.35 -33.69
N ILE A 220 3.69 -1.48 -33.41
CA ILE A 220 4.10 -0.37 -34.26
C ILE A 220 5.53 -0.63 -34.73
N PRO A 221 5.71 -1.12 -35.96
CA PRO A 221 7.03 -1.38 -36.52
C PRO A 221 7.74 -0.06 -36.84
N MET A 222 9.05 0.01 -36.58
CA MET A 222 9.90 1.13 -36.96
C MET A 222 10.89 0.65 -38.04
N PRO A 223 10.67 0.99 -39.33
CA PRO A 223 11.52 0.46 -40.40
C PRO A 223 12.97 0.99 -40.36
N SER A 224 13.22 2.11 -39.67
CA SER A 224 14.53 2.75 -39.58
C SER A 224 15.46 2.17 -38.50
N ALA A 225 14.96 1.32 -37.60
CA ALA A 225 15.72 0.81 -36.46
C ALA A 225 15.34 -0.64 -36.15
N ASP A 226 16.26 -1.41 -35.55
CA ASP A 226 15.99 -2.79 -35.09
C ASP A 226 15.23 -2.80 -33.75
N ARG A 227 14.11 -2.08 -33.71
CA ARG A 227 13.20 -2.01 -32.58
C ARG A 227 11.78 -1.74 -33.04
N TYR A 228 10.80 -2.10 -32.21
CA TYR A 228 9.40 -1.78 -32.44
C TYR A 228 8.73 -1.38 -31.13
N PHE A 229 7.59 -0.70 -31.25
CA PHE A 229 6.82 -0.27 -30.10
C PHE A 229 5.59 -1.18 -29.92
N VAL A 230 5.28 -1.48 -28.67
CA VAL A 230 4.08 -2.21 -28.27
C VAL A 230 3.25 -1.29 -27.39
N LEU A 231 2.09 -0.88 -27.89
CA LEU A 231 1.13 -0.08 -27.14
C LEU A 231 0.02 -1.00 -26.62
N ILE A 232 -0.06 -1.14 -25.31
CA ILE A 232 -1.08 -1.94 -24.62
C ILE A 232 -2.08 -0.98 -24.02
N ARG A 233 -3.36 -1.20 -24.33
CA ARG A 233 -4.47 -0.42 -23.83
C ARG A 233 -5.47 -1.36 -23.18
N MET A 234 -5.83 -1.11 -21.93
CA MET A 234 -6.78 -1.97 -21.22
C MET A 234 -7.65 -1.18 -20.27
N HIS A 235 -8.90 -1.62 -20.12
CA HIS A 235 -9.80 -1.03 -19.15
C HIS A 235 -9.42 -1.44 -17.72
N HIS A 236 -9.41 -0.49 -16.79
CA HIS A 236 -8.97 -0.70 -15.40
C HIS A 236 -9.72 -1.81 -14.63
N LEU A 237 -10.89 -2.26 -15.10
CA LEU A 237 -11.67 -3.34 -14.50
C LEU A 237 -10.98 -4.70 -14.59
N LEU A 238 -10.26 -4.96 -15.70
CA LEU A 238 -9.54 -6.21 -15.93
C LEU A 238 -8.48 -6.45 -14.84
N LEU A 239 -7.83 -5.38 -14.36
CA LEU A 239 -6.85 -5.46 -13.28
C LEU A 239 -7.50 -5.70 -11.91
N SER A 240 -8.73 -5.23 -11.70
CA SER A 240 -9.36 -5.21 -10.37
C SER A 240 -10.20 -6.44 -10.03
N GLU A 241 -10.81 -7.11 -11.01
CA GLU A 241 -11.65 -8.30 -10.76
C GLU A 241 -10.89 -9.61 -10.95
N ASP A 242 -10.15 -9.75 -12.05
CA ASP A 242 -9.45 -10.99 -12.38
C ASP A 242 -8.10 -11.12 -11.68
N GLY A 243 -7.68 -10.06 -10.97
CA GLY A 243 -6.32 -9.96 -10.45
C GLY A 243 -5.28 -10.09 -11.55
N LEU A 244 -5.64 -9.77 -12.81
CA LEU A 244 -4.74 -9.81 -13.96
C LEU A 244 -3.57 -8.89 -13.66
N LYS A 245 -2.39 -9.46 -13.54
CA LYS A 245 -1.16 -8.72 -13.35
C LYS A 245 -0.64 -8.28 -14.71
N LEU A 246 -0.13 -7.06 -14.83
CA LEU A 246 0.50 -6.64 -16.09
C LEU A 246 1.67 -7.57 -16.44
N THR A 247 2.38 -8.14 -15.46
CA THR A 247 3.44 -9.15 -15.64
C THR A 247 2.91 -10.37 -16.37
N ASP A 248 1.69 -10.80 -16.08
CA ASP A 248 1.10 -11.98 -16.68
C ASP A 248 0.83 -11.71 -18.17
N LEU A 249 0.40 -10.48 -18.50
CA LEU A 249 0.19 -10.05 -19.89
C LEU A 249 1.51 -9.77 -20.64
N LEU A 250 2.53 -9.30 -19.92
CA LEU A 250 3.84 -8.95 -20.46
C LEU A 250 4.85 -10.10 -20.42
N GLN A 251 4.51 -11.23 -19.80
CA GLN A 251 5.42 -12.35 -19.53
C GLN A 251 6.83 -11.91 -19.15
N LEU A 252 6.93 -10.84 -18.33
CA LEU A 252 8.21 -10.36 -17.86
C LEU A 252 8.77 -11.48 -17.00
N THR A 253 9.62 -12.31 -17.59
CA THR A 253 10.16 -13.51 -16.96
C THR A 253 11.13 -13.02 -15.91
N ARG A 254 10.63 -12.79 -14.70
CA ARG A 254 11.42 -12.44 -13.53
C ARG A 254 11.78 -13.75 -12.84
N GLN A 255 13.07 -14.07 -12.78
CA GLN A 255 13.55 -15.26 -12.10
C GLN A 255 13.00 -15.26 -10.66
N HIS A 256 12.28 -16.32 -10.30
CA HIS A 256 11.55 -16.45 -9.04
C HIS A 256 12.46 -16.51 -7.80
N SER A 257 13.78 -16.67 -7.97
CA SER A 257 14.74 -16.86 -6.87
C SER A 257 15.00 -15.61 -6.02
N ASP A 258 14.68 -14.41 -6.52
CA ASP A 258 15.20 -13.19 -5.88
C ASP A 258 14.19 -12.49 -4.96
N TYR A 259 12.98 -13.03 -4.78
CA TYR A 259 11.91 -12.34 -4.04
C TYR A 259 12.05 -12.40 -2.52
N ALA A 260 12.88 -13.31 -1.98
CA ALA A 260 13.02 -13.50 -0.53
C ALA A 260 13.74 -12.34 0.18
N HIS A 261 14.58 -11.57 -0.53
CA HIS A 261 15.37 -10.46 0.04
C HIS A 261 14.77 -9.06 -0.20
N VAL A 262 13.61 -8.95 -0.86
CA VAL A 262 13.03 -7.64 -1.26
C VAL A 262 12.24 -6.96 -0.14
N THR A 263 11.98 -7.65 0.98
CA THR A 263 11.18 -7.14 2.10
C THR A 263 11.80 -5.92 2.81
N GLU A 264 13.08 -5.60 2.58
CA GLU A 264 13.82 -4.56 3.32
C GLU A 264 14.14 -3.27 2.53
N MET A 265 13.90 -3.19 1.21
CA MET A 265 14.32 -2.04 0.41
C MET A 265 13.14 -1.37 -0.31
N ALA A 266 12.41 -0.48 0.38
CA ALA A 266 11.68 0.57 -0.33
C ALA A 266 12.70 1.55 -0.94
N PRO A 267 12.50 2.05 -2.17
CA PRO A 267 13.40 3.03 -2.75
C PRO A 267 13.43 4.29 -1.85
N VAL A 268 14.65 4.68 -1.47
CA VAL A 268 14.93 5.82 -0.59
C VAL A 268 14.56 7.12 -1.33
N GLY A 269 13.75 7.99 -0.70
CA GLY A 269 13.47 9.34 -1.19
C GLY A 269 12.21 9.50 -2.07
N HIS A 270 11.21 8.62 -1.96
CA HIS A 270 9.98 8.74 -2.74
C HIS A 270 9.08 9.90 -2.25
N LEU A 271 8.20 10.41 -3.12
CA LEU A 271 7.44 11.64 -2.90
C LEU A 271 6.64 11.64 -1.60
N LEU A 272 5.99 10.53 -1.28
CA LEU A 272 5.12 10.40 -0.10
C LEU A 272 5.83 9.77 1.12
N GLU A 273 7.16 9.70 1.09
CA GLU A 273 7.93 9.23 2.23
C GLU A 273 7.79 10.20 3.42
N GLY A 274 7.68 9.65 4.62
CA GLY A 274 7.53 10.43 5.85
C GLY A 274 6.15 11.08 6.05
N MET A 275 5.14 10.71 5.26
CA MET A 275 3.75 11.16 5.48
C MET A 275 3.13 10.61 6.76
N LEU A 276 3.59 9.44 7.21
CA LEU A 276 3.23 8.85 8.49
C LEU A 276 4.51 8.33 9.15
N GLU A 277 4.77 8.79 10.37
CA GLU A 277 5.75 8.12 11.23
C GLU A 277 5.16 6.75 11.60
N THR A 278 5.74 5.68 11.06
CA THR A 278 5.29 4.32 11.38
C THR A 278 5.52 4.06 12.87
N PRO A 279 4.51 3.62 13.64
CA PRO A 279 4.69 3.33 15.06
C PRO A 279 5.64 2.13 15.19
N VAL A 280 6.73 2.28 15.94
CA VAL A 280 7.75 1.23 16.11
C VAL A 280 7.62 0.58 17.48
N ALA A 281 7.34 1.37 18.52
CA ALA A 281 7.24 0.86 19.88
C ALA A 281 5.97 0.03 20.12
N ILE A 282 4.82 0.40 19.53
CA ILE A 282 3.57 -0.37 19.68
C ILE A 282 3.71 -1.79 19.08
N PRO A 283 4.12 -1.98 17.81
CA PRO A 283 4.28 -3.33 17.25
C PRO A 283 5.39 -4.11 17.95
N ALA A 284 6.52 -3.46 18.28
CA ALA A 284 7.61 -4.13 19.00
C ALA A 284 7.18 -4.60 20.41
N LEU A 285 6.39 -3.80 21.14
CA LEU A 285 5.84 -4.22 22.42
C LEU A 285 4.88 -5.40 22.25
N TYR A 286 4.02 -5.35 21.23
CA TYR A 286 3.10 -6.45 20.91
C TYR A 286 3.86 -7.74 20.57
N GLU A 287 4.85 -7.69 19.69
CA GLU A 287 5.69 -8.83 19.32
C GLU A 287 6.41 -9.40 20.55
N ARG A 288 7.02 -8.57 21.39
CA ARG A 288 7.69 -9.01 22.62
C ARG A 288 6.72 -9.61 23.64
N LEU A 289 5.51 -9.06 23.76
CA LEU A 289 4.46 -9.64 24.60
C LEU A 289 4.02 -11.00 24.04
N CYS A 290 3.85 -11.13 22.72
CA CYS A 290 3.53 -12.38 22.06
C CYS A 290 4.64 -13.43 22.22
N GLU A 291 5.91 -13.07 22.03
CA GLU A 291 7.07 -13.93 22.29
C GLU A 291 7.10 -14.39 23.74
N SER A 292 6.88 -13.47 24.69
CA SER A 292 6.85 -13.80 26.12
C SER A 292 5.71 -14.76 26.43
N VAL A 293 4.49 -14.48 25.94
CA VAL A 293 3.34 -15.37 26.13
C VAL A 293 3.61 -16.75 25.50
N ALA A 294 4.19 -16.80 24.29
CA ALA A 294 4.54 -18.04 23.61
C ALA A 294 5.61 -18.84 24.37
N ASN A 295 6.65 -18.19 24.87
CA ASN A 295 7.71 -18.84 25.65
C ASN A 295 7.16 -19.43 26.96
N HIS A 296 6.33 -18.68 27.67
CA HIS A 296 5.68 -19.19 28.89
C HIS A 296 4.68 -20.30 28.57
N TRP A 297 3.97 -20.22 27.44
CA TRP A 297 3.10 -21.29 26.98
C TRP A 297 3.88 -22.57 26.69
N ASN A 298 5.03 -22.45 26.03
CA ASN A 298 5.94 -23.57 25.76
C ASN A 298 6.53 -24.15 27.06
N GLU A 299 6.90 -23.31 28.03
CA GLU A 299 7.35 -23.77 29.35
C GLU A 299 6.22 -24.53 30.09
N LEU A 300 4.97 -24.04 30.00
CA LEU A 300 3.81 -24.74 30.55
C LEU A 300 3.58 -26.10 29.89
N ILE A 301 3.72 -26.19 28.57
CA ILE A 301 3.64 -27.47 27.83
C ILE A 301 4.78 -28.39 28.27
N ALA A 302 6.03 -27.93 28.27
CA ALA A 302 7.19 -28.74 28.61
C ALA A 302 7.14 -29.29 30.05
N VAL A 303 6.56 -28.53 30.99
CA VAL A 303 6.45 -28.94 32.39
C VAL A 303 5.23 -29.82 32.67
N TYR A 304 4.07 -29.48 32.09
CA TYR A 304 2.78 -30.06 32.47
C TYR A 304 2.09 -30.91 31.39
N ASP A 305 2.57 -30.94 30.14
CA ASP A 305 2.03 -31.85 29.11
C ASP A 305 2.56 -33.28 29.34
N PRO A 306 1.68 -34.28 29.57
CA PRO A 306 2.07 -35.66 29.75
C PRO A 306 2.79 -36.30 28.55
N LEU A 307 2.62 -35.74 27.34
CA LEU A 307 3.28 -36.22 26.13
C LEU A 307 4.77 -35.84 26.07
N GLU A 308 5.13 -34.67 26.60
CA GLU A 308 6.52 -34.19 26.62
C GLU A 308 7.24 -34.58 27.93
N ASN A 309 6.53 -34.58 29.07
CA ASN A 309 7.07 -34.99 30.36
C ASN A 309 6.32 -36.20 30.94
N PRO A 310 6.69 -37.44 30.56
CA PRO A 310 5.99 -38.65 31.03
C PRO A 310 6.14 -38.87 32.55
N LYS A 311 7.07 -38.19 33.23
CA LYS A 311 7.25 -38.25 34.69
C LYS A 311 6.07 -37.65 35.47
N MET A 312 5.20 -36.88 34.81
CA MET A 312 3.97 -36.35 35.41
C MET A 312 2.92 -37.42 35.69
N LEU A 313 2.83 -38.46 34.85
CA LEU A 313 1.85 -39.54 35.01
C LEU A 313 2.28 -40.56 36.07
N THR A 314 3.57 -40.68 36.35
CA THR A 314 4.10 -41.60 37.37
C THR A 314 3.94 -41.08 38.80
N LYS A 315 3.84 -39.75 38.99
CA LYS A 315 3.48 -39.11 40.28
C LYS A 315 2.37 -38.08 40.07
N PRO A 316 1.10 -38.52 39.97
CA PRO A 316 0.01 -37.64 39.57
C PRO A 316 -0.28 -36.61 40.67
N THR A 317 -0.11 -35.32 40.35
CA THR A 317 -0.50 -34.21 41.22
C THR A 317 -1.76 -33.54 40.70
N LEU A 318 -2.63 -33.08 41.61
CA LEU A 318 -3.89 -32.40 41.28
C LEU A 318 -3.69 -31.18 40.38
N LEU A 319 -2.67 -30.37 40.66
CA LEU A 319 -2.30 -29.20 39.86
C LEU A 319 -1.74 -29.59 38.49
N GLY A 320 -0.98 -30.68 38.41
CA GLY A 320 -0.46 -31.17 37.14
C GLY A 320 -1.57 -31.67 36.20
N LEU A 321 -2.53 -32.43 36.72
CA LEU A 321 -3.67 -32.91 35.93
C LEU A 321 -4.64 -31.78 35.54
N SER A 322 -4.83 -30.76 36.39
CA SER A 322 -5.65 -29.60 36.03
C SER A 322 -5.00 -28.74 34.94
N MET A 323 -3.67 -28.58 34.97
CA MET A 323 -2.94 -27.88 33.90
C MET A 323 -2.89 -28.70 32.60
N ALA A 324 -2.74 -30.02 32.66
CA ALA A 324 -2.85 -30.89 31.49
C ALA A 324 -4.26 -30.87 30.85
N LEU A 325 -5.31 -30.74 31.67
CA LEU A 325 -6.68 -30.53 31.20
C LEU A 325 -6.84 -29.16 30.51
N LEU A 326 -6.25 -28.11 31.09
CA LEU A 326 -6.23 -26.76 30.49
C LEU A 326 -5.51 -26.78 29.12
N ILE A 327 -4.35 -27.42 29.02
CA ILE A 327 -3.60 -27.59 27.76
C ILE A 327 -4.45 -28.37 26.74
N SER A 328 -5.17 -29.41 27.19
CA SER A 328 -6.08 -30.19 26.33
C SER A 328 -7.25 -29.36 25.81
N LEU A 329 -7.81 -28.48 26.65
CA LEU A 329 -8.88 -27.56 26.25
C LEU A 329 -8.40 -26.57 25.19
N VAL A 330 -7.23 -25.95 25.39
CA VAL A 330 -6.65 -24.98 24.44
C VAL A 330 -6.24 -25.67 23.12
N SER A 331 -5.65 -26.86 23.20
CA SER A 331 -5.26 -27.64 22.02
C SER A 331 -6.46 -28.11 21.17
N ALA A 332 -7.66 -28.19 21.75
CA ALA A 332 -8.88 -28.58 21.03
C ALA A 332 -9.52 -27.41 20.24
N VAL A 333 -9.12 -26.16 20.50
CA VAL A 333 -9.71 -24.96 19.87
C VAL A 333 -9.67 -25.00 18.33
N PRO A 334 -8.58 -25.41 17.65
CA PRO A 334 -8.55 -25.50 16.19
C PRO A 334 -9.55 -26.51 15.62
N GLU A 335 -9.71 -27.66 16.28
CA GLU A 335 -10.67 -28.71 15.90
C GLU A 335 -12.12 -28.26 16.14
N VAL A 336 -12.37 -27.50 17.21
CA VAL A 336 -13.68 -26.90 17.50
C VAL A 336 -14.03 -25.82 16.47
N LEU A 337 -13.06 -25.00 16.07
CA LEU A 337 -13.23 -23.96 15.06
C LEU A 337 -13.46 -24.54 13.66
N SER A 338 -12.77 -25.63 13.30
CA SER A 338 -13.01 -26.31 12.03
C SER A 338 -14.40 -26.95 12.01
N ALA A 339 -14.81 -27.62 13.09
CA ALA A 339 -16.15 -28.17 13.23
C ALA A 339 -17.24 -27.08 13.14
N TRP A 340 -17.01 -25.91 13.77
CA TRP A 340 -17.93 -24.77 13.69
C TRP A 340 -18.04 -24.19 12.28
N ARG A 341 -16.94 -24.12 11.52
CA ARG A 341 -16.94 -23.69 10.12
C ARG A 341 -17.74 -24.64 9.22
N TRP A 342 -17.62 -25.95 9.43
CA TRP A 342 -18.40 -26.95 8.68
C TRP A 342 -19.90 -26.88 8.97
N THR A 343 -20.29 -26.74 10.23
CA THR A 343 -21.71 -26.66 10.61
C THR A 343 -22.36 -25.36 10.11
N SER A 344 -21.63 -24.25 10.13
CA SER A 344 -22.09 -22.96 9.59
C SER A 344 -22.16 -22.94 8.05
N ALA A 345 -21.26 -23.64 7.36
CA ALA A 345 -21.34 -23.85 5.91
C ALA A 345 -22.57 -24.70 5.52
N GLY A 346 -22.87 -25.76 6.29
CA GLY A 346 -24.06 -26.60 6.08
C GLY A 346 -25.39 -25.85 6.28
N THR A 347 -25.44 -24.89 7.21
CA THR A 347 -26.65 -24.07 7.44
C THR A 347 -26.89 -23.04 6.33
N GLN A 348 -25.83 -22.54 5.67
CA GLN A 348 -25.96 -21.69 4.49
C GLN A 348 -26.40 -22.47 3.23
N ALA A 349 -25.94 -23.71 3.06
CA ALA A 349 -26.41 -24.57 1.98
C ALA A 349 -27.89 -24.95 2.15
N GLY A 350 -28.35 -25.19 3.38
CA GLY A 350 -29.76 -25.48 3.69
C GLY A 350 -30.72 -24.30 3.52
N THR A 351 -30.25 -23.05 3.57
CA THR A 351 -31.10 -21.86 3.41
C THR A 351 -31.40 -21.49 1.95
N GLN A 352 -30.68 -22.06 0.97
CA GLN A 352 -31.05 -21.96 -0.45
C GLN A 352 -32.08 -23.02 -0.89
N ALA A 353 -32.16 -24.15 -0.18
CA ALA A 353 -33.23 -25.14 -0.38
C ALA A 353 -34.41 -24.78 0.53
N GLY A 354 -35.30 -23.92 0.05
CA GLY A 354 -36.46 -23.44 0.80
C GLY A 354 -37.33 -24.57 1.34
N ARG A 355 -37.21 -24.89 2.63
CA ARG A 355 -38.22 -25.58 3.43
C ARG A 355 -37.98 -25.33 4.92
N GLY A 356 -38.98 -24.74 5.57
CA GLY A 356 -39.25 -24.82 7.01
C GLY A 356 -38.25 -24.17 7.96
N TRP A 357 -38.64 -23.05 8.57
CA TRP A 357 -37.99 -22.55 9.79
C TRP A 357 -38.38 -23.48 10.95
N SER A 358 -37.65 -24.59 11.10
CA SER A 358 -37.89 -25.61 12.12
C SER A 358 -36.91 -25.50 13.28
N ARG A 359 -37.31 -26.14 14.38
CA ARG A 359 -36.73 -26.33 15.72
C ARG A 359 -35.26 -26.81 15.78
N ASP A 360 -34.58 -26.90 14.63
CA ASP A 360 -33.30 -27.58 14.40
C ASP A 360 -32.06 -26.75 14.76
N ASN A 361 -32.23 -25.47 15.10
CA ASN A 361 -31.13 -24.66 15.62
C ASN A 361 -30.67 -25.14 17.02
N ALA A 362 -31.56 -25.82 17.77
CA ALA A 362 -31.20 -26.42 19.05
C ALA A 362 -30.41 -27.73 18.87
N SER A 363 -30.75 -28.55 17.86
CA SER A 363 -30.04 -29.80 17.56
C SER A 363 -28.68 -29.55 16.91
N ALA A 364 -28.54 -28.52 16.07
CA ALA A 364 -27.24 -28.11 15.50
C ALA A 364 -26.29 -27.52 16.55
N ARG A 365 -26.82 -26.80 17.56
CA ARG A 365 -26.02 -26.35 18.72
C ARG A 365 -25.62 -27.52 19.62
N ALA A 366 -26.52 -28.49 19.82
CA ALA A 366 -26.23 -29.71 20.55
C ALA A 366 -25.15 -30.55 19.86
N SER A 367 -25.20 -30.69 18.52
CA SER A 367 -24.20 -31.45 17.77
C SER A 367 -22.81 -30.80 17.76
N TRP A 368 -22.74 -29.46 17.68
CA TRP A 368 -21.47 -28.75 17.83
C TRP A 368 -20.90 -28.88 19.25
N TRP A 369 -21.77 -28.78 20.27
CA TRP A 369 -21.35 -28.95 21.67
C TRP A 369 -20.82 -30.36 21.93
N GLU A 370 -21.50 -31.38 21.40
CA GLU A 370 -21.06 -32.78 21.50
C GLU A 370 -19.74 -33.02 20.74
N ALA A 371 -19.56 -32.42 19.56
CA ALA A 371 -18.30 -32.46 18.83
C ALA A 371 -17.16 -31.76 19.59
N ALA A 372 -17.43 -30.61 20.21
CA ALA A 372 -16.45 -29.88 21.01
C ALA A 372 -16.05 -30.64 22.27
N VAL A 373 -17.02 -31.20 22.99
CA VAL A 373 -16.77 -32.07 24.15
C VAL A 373 -16.04 -33.35 23.73
N GLY A 374 -16.38 -33.91 22.56
CA GLY A 374 -15.71 -35.07 21.96
C GLY A 374 -14.23 -34.81 21.63
N ALA A 375 -13.92 -33.67 21.01
CA ALA A 375 -12.54 -33.26 20.71
C ALA A 375 -11.72 -33.06 21.99
N VAL A 376 -12.27 -32.38 23.00
CA VAL A 376 -11.61 -32.21 24.30
C VAL A 376 -11.37 -33.56 24.99
N ARG A 377 -12.34 -34.48 24.95
CA ARG A 377 -12.21 -35.83 25.52
C ARG A 377 -11.16 -36.67 24.78
N ALA A 378 -11.14 -36.64 23.45
CA ALA A 378 -10.15 -37.34 22.65
C ALA A 378 -8.73 -36.83 22.95
N GLN A 379 -8.59 -35.51 23.06
CA GLN A 379 -7.31 -34.88 23.35
C GLN A 379 -6.84 -35.12 24.80
N ALA A 380 -7.76 -35.13 25.78
CA ALA A 380 -7.48 -35.52 27.16
C ALA A 380 -7.09 -37.01 27.28
N ALA A 381 -7.74 -37.88 26.51
CA ALA A 381 -7.44 -39.32 26.46
C ALA A 381 -6.06 -39.60 25.84
N ARG A 382 -5.69 -38.90 24.77
CA ARG A 382 -4.35 -38.99 24.14
C ARG A 382 -3.22 -38.62 25.13
N ARG A 383 -3.50 -37.70 26.05
CA ARG A 383 -2.56 -37.26 27.11
C ARG A 383 -2.63 -38.10 28.39
N GLY A 384 -3.37 -39.21 28.40
CA GLY A 384 -3.45 -40.10 29.58
C GLY A 384 -4.23 -39.53 30.77
N VAL A 385 -5.01 -38.46 30.58
CA VAL A 385 -5.88 -37.89 31.62
C VAL A 385 -7.19 -38.71 31.67
N THR A 386 -7.19 -39.77 32.46
CA THR A 386 -8.32 -40.70 32.63
C THR A 386 -8.92 -40.62 34.03
N SER A 387 -10.13 -41.16 34.24
CA SER A 387 -10.75 -41.23 35.58
C SER A 387 -9.85 -41.97 36.60
N ALA A 388 -9.05 -42.92 36.13
CA ALA A 388 -8.06 -43.65 36.92
C ALA A 388 -6.93 -42.73 37.42
N SER A 389 -6.36 -41.87 36.57
CA SER A 389 -5.30 -40.94 36.98
C SER A 389 -5.80 -39.86 37.94
N TRP A 390 -7.05 -39.42 37.80
CA TRP A 390 -7.74 -38.57 38.78
C TRP A 390 -7.93 -39.26 40.14
N SER A 391 -8.36 -40.54 40.15
CA SER A 391 -8.53 -41.31 41.39
C SER A 391 -7.20 -41.55 42.12
N ALA A 392 -6.09 -41.71 41.39
CA ALA A 392 -4.75 -41.91 41.95
C ALA A 392 -4.20 -40.59 42.51
N ALA A 393 -4.41 -39.47 41.80
CA ALA A 393 -4.08 -38.14 42.29
C ALA A 393 -4.86 -37.80 43.58
N TRP A 394 -6.17 -38.09 43.59
CA TRP A 394 -7.03 -37.85 44.74
C TRP A 394 -6.63 -38.69 45.94
N ARG A 395 -6.35 -40.00 45.75
CA ARG A 395 -5.82 -40.88 46.80
C ARG A 395 -4.50 -40.36 47.35
N SER A 396 -3.58 -39.90 46.49
CA SER A 396 -2.29 -39.35 46.93
C SER A 396 -2.42 -38.01 47.67
N ALA A 397 -3.37 -37.17 47.28
CA ALA A 397 -3.66 -35.89 47.93
C ALA A 397 -4.36 -36.10 49.28
N LEU A 398 -5.29 -37.05 49.35
CA LEU A 398 -5.95 -37.48 50.57
C LEU A 398 -4.93 -38.07 51.56
N TRP A 399 -4.03 -38.95 51.09
CA TRP A 399 -2.94 -39.50 51.92
C TRP A 399 -2.01 -38.41 52.45
N ARG A 400 -1.67 -37.40 51.64
CA ARG A 400 -0.88 -36.24 52.09
C ARG A 400 -1.62 -35.40 53.12
N LEU A 401 -2.92 -35.15 52.93
CA LEU A 401 -3.79 -34.47 53.90
C LEU A 401 -3.84 -35.23 55.24
N VAL A 402 -3.96 -36.56 55.20
CA VAL A 402 -3.96 -37.42 56.39
C VAL A 402 -2.60 -37.39 57.09
N MET A 403 -1.48 -37.49 56.36
CA MET A 403 -0.13 -37.36 56.96
C MET A 403 0.14 -35.98 57.54
N LEU A 404 -0.40 -34.93 56.93
CA LEU A 404 -0.28 -33.55 57.42
C LEU A 404 -1.13 -33.32 58.68
N ALA A 405 -2.26 -34.02 58.83
CA ALA A 405 -3.10 -33.96 60.04
C ALA A 405 -2.41 -34.57 61.29
N VAL A 406 -1.38 -35.40 61.11
CA VAL A 406 -0.61 -36.02 62.21
C VAL A 406 0.40 -35.04 62.84
N SER A 407 0.67 -33.88 62.23
CA SER A 407 1.49 -32.81 62.84
C SER A 407 0.98 -31.39 62.52
N PRO A 408 0.42 -30.65 63.50
CA PRO A 408 -0.12 -29.30 63.30
C PRO A 408 0.85 -28.29 62.63
N PRO A 409 2.17 -28.24 62.95
CA PRO A 409 3.06 -27.28 62.31
C PRO A 409 3.35 -27.62 60.83
N ALA A 410 3.33 -28.90 60.45
CA ALA A 410 3.55 -29.31 59.06
C ALA A 410 2.35 -28.97 58.18
N LEU A 411 1.12 -29.02 58.73
CA LEU A 411 -0.11 -28.66 58.02
C LEU A 411 -0.14 -27.18 57.62
N VAL A 412 0.26 -26.29 58.52
CA VAL A 412 0.38 -24.84 58.25
C VAL A 412 1.46 -24.58 57.20
N LEU A 413 2.62 -25.24 57.31
CA LEU A 413 3.70 -25.14 56.32
C LEU A 413 3.30 -25.69 54.94
N ALA A 414 2.62 -26.83 54.87
CA ALA A 414 2.22 -27.43 53.59
C ALA A 414 1.03 -26.72 52.94
N ALA A 415 0.09 -26.20 53.72
CA ALA A 415 -0.96 -25.30 53.24
C ALA A 415 -0.35 -23.98 52.74
N GLY A 416 0.65 -23.45 53.45
CA GLY A 416 1.45 -22.29 53.02
C GLY A 416 2.24 -22.56 51.74
N ILE A 417 2.92 -23.70 51.62
CA ILE A 417 3.71 -24.09 50.43
C ILE A 417 2.81 -24.40 49.23
N SER A 418 1.67 -25.07 49.44
CA SER A 418 0.71 -25.37 48.37
C SER A 418 -0.05 -24.13 47.93
N GLY A 419 -0.47 -23.28 48.87
CA GLY A 419 -0.98 -21.94 48.60
C GLY A 419 0.04 -21.07 47.87
N TYR A 420 1.30 -21.09 48.28
CA TYR A 420 2.41 -20.41 47.60
C TYR A 420 2.67 -20.98 46.20
N ARG A 421 2.60 -22.30 45.99
CA ARG A 421 2.76 -22.93 44.67
C ARG A 421 1.58 -22.64 43.74
N MET A 422 0.35 -22.62 44.27
CA MET A 422 -0.85 -22.25 43.53
C MET A 422 -0.88 -20.76 43.19
N TRP A 423 -0.46 -19.91 44.13
CA TRP A 423 -0.22 -18.47 43.93
C TRP A 423 0.94 -18.21 42.95
N ARG A 424 2.00 -19.01 42.99
CA ARG A 424 3.14 -18.95 42.05
C ARG A 424 2.78 -19.47 40.65
N GLY A 425 1.82 -20.37 40.51
CA GLY A 425 1.35 -20.87 39.21
C GLY A 425 0.29 -19.95 38.58
N ALA A 426 -0.83 -19.74 39.27
CA ALA A 426 -1.98 -18.99 38.74
C ALA A 426 -1.87 -17.48 39.00
N GLY A 427 -1.34 -17.09 40.16
CA GLY A 427 -1.13 -15.69 40.51
C GLY A 427 0.10 -15.11 39.81
N SER A 428 1.17 -15.85 39.56
CA SER A 428 2.42 -15.21 39.13
C SER A 428 2.40 -14.63 37.71
N MET A 429 1.50 -15.03 36.82
CA MET A 429 1.37 -14.39 35.51
C MET A 429 0.76 -12.98 35.63
N ALA A 430 -0.52 -12.90 36.02
CA ALA A 430 -1.23 -11.64 36.15
C ALA A 430 -0.67 -10.79 37.28
N LEU A 431 -0.36 -11.41 38.43
CA LEU A 431 0.15 -10.71 39.59
C LEU A 431 1.63 -10.37 39.45
N ARG A 432 2.54 -11.12 38.78
CA ARG A 432 3.92 -10.60 38.60
C ARG A 432 3.96 -9.50 37.55
N ILE A 433 3.17 -9.58 36.49
CA ILE A 433 3.11 -8.47 35.53
C ILE A 433 2.54 -7.23 36.24
N VAL A 434 1.45 -7.38 36.99
CA VAL A 434 0.84 -6.29 37.76
C VAL A 434 1.71 -5.84 38.95
N LEU A 435 2.42 -6.72 39.66
CA LEU A 435 3.33 -6.37 40.77
C LEU A 435 4.63 -5.76 40.26
N VAL A 436 5.19 -6.23 39.14
CA VAL A 436 6.36 -5.60 38.53
C VAL A 436 5.96 -4.20 38.07
N LEU A 437 4.84 -4.06 37.35
CA LEU A 437 4.31 -2.75 36.94
C LEU A 437 3.94 -1.86 38.14
N ALA A 438 3.34 -2.40 39.21
CA ALA A 438 2.93 -1.64 40.38
C ALA A 438 4.10 -1.28 41.31
N LEU A 439 5.08 -2.17 41.49
CA LEU A 439 6.32 -1.92 42.23
C LEU A 439 7.16 -0.87 41.50
N GLU A 440 7.23 -0.96 40.17
CA GLU A 440 7.94 0.00 39.34
C GLU A 440 7.20 1.36 39.28
N ALA A 441 5.87 1.38 39.24
CA ALA A 441 5.06 2.59 39.36
C ALA A 441 5.18 3.24 40.77
N ALA A 442 5.25 2.43 41.83
CA ALA A 442 5.49 2.92 43.19
C ALA A 442 6.90 3.47 43.38
N LEU A 443 7.91 2.91 42.69
CA LEU A 443 9.27 3.46 42.67
C LEU A 443 9.35 4.78 41.89
N LEU A 444 8.59 4.91 40.79
CA LEU A 444 8.47 6.14 40.00
C LEU A 444 7.80 7.29 40.79
N THR A 445 6.78 7.00 41.59
CA THR A 445 6.09 8.02 42.40
C THR A 445 6.91 8.44 43.63
N LYS A 446 7.70 7.51 44.20
CA LYS A 446 8.50 7.77 45.41
C LYS A 446 9.86 8.43 45.15
N TYR A 447 10.46 8.24 43.97
CA TYR A 447 11.78 8.78 43.62
C TYR A 447 11.72 9.66 42.36
N ARG A 448 11.10 10.84 42.47
CA ARG A 448 11.11 11.86 41.40
C ARG A 448 12.54 12.39 41.15
N GLY A 449 13.06 12.17 39.95
CA GLY A 449 13.97 13.12 39.30
C GLY A 449 15.41 12.69 39.01
N ARG A 450 15.95 11.59 39.56
CA ARG A 450 17.33 11.11 39.23
C ARG A 450 17.50 9.62 38.95
N TYR A 451 16.56 8.77 39.39
CA TYR A 451 16.62 7.31 39.21
C TYR A 451 15.74 6.78 38.07
N THR A 452 14.93 7.64 37.45
CA THR A 452 14.03 7.25 36.35
C THR A 452 14.81 6.82 35.11
N GLU A 453 15.94 7.46 34.83
CA GLU A 453 16.81 7.09 33.69
C GLU A 453 17.51 5.75 33.88
N SER A 454 17.99 5.45 35.09
CA SER A 454 18.72 4.21 35.40
C SER A 454 17.81 3.00 35.53
N LEU A 455 16.54 3.18 35.93
CA LEU A 455 15.54 2.11 35.94
C LEU A 455 14.98 1.82 34.54
N MET A 456 14.66 2.86 33.75
CA MET A 456 14.24 2.70 32.35
C MET A 456 15.34 2.09 31.47
N ALA A 457 16.62 2.24 31.84
CA ALA A 457 17.73 1.58 31.17
C ALA A 457 17.87 0.09 31.52
N ARG A 458 17.33 -0.37 32.67
CA ARG A 458 17.49 -1.75 33.17
C ARG A 458 16.34 -2.69 32.79
N SER A 459 15.13 -2.18 32.54
CA SER A 459 13.98 -2.99 32.15
C SER A 459 13.52 -2.66 30.73
N PRO A 460 13.74 -3.54 29.73
CA PRO A 460 13.36 -3.27 28.34
C PRO A 460 11.84 -3.11 28.16
N TYR A 461 11.03 -3.79 28.98
CA TYR A 461 9.56 -3.72 28.92
C TYR A 461 9.01 -2.38 29.37
N LEU A 462 9.57 -1.77 30.42
CA LEU A 462 9.16 -0.43 30.87
C LEU A 462 9.47 0.63 29.84
N ARG A 463 10.66 0.53 29.20
CA ARG A 463 11.08 1.47 28.17
C ARG A 463 10.17 1.40 26.94
N LEU A 464 9.93 0.19 26.44
CA LEU A 464 9.00 -0.06 25.34
C LEU A 464 7.57 0.33 25.70
N GLY A 465 7.12 0.04 26.92
CA GLY A 465 5.80 0.43 27.42
C GLY A 465 5.59 1.94 27.47
N TRP A 466 6.58 2.68 27.98
CA TRP A 466 6.54 4.14 28.00
C TRP A 466 6.58 4.76 26.59
N GLN A 467 7.44 4.24 25.71
CA GLN A 467 7.48 4.65 24.31
C GLN A 467 6.18 4.36 23.59
N SER A 468 5.56 3.19 23.83
CA SER A 468 4.26 2.82 23.29
C SER A 468 3.13 3.74 23.78
N LEU A 469 3.14 4.16 25.05
CA LEU A 469 2.18 5.14 25.57
C LEU A 469 2.34 6.52 24.91
N LEU A 470 3.59 6.98 24.72
CA LEU A 470 3.86 8.24 24.01
C LEU A 470 3.43 8.16 22.54
N GLU A 471 3.71 7.05 21.84
CA GLU A 471 3.22 6.80 20.48
C GLU A 471 1.69 6.77 20.44
N ALA A 472 1.03 6.11 21.39
CA ALA A 472 -0.43 6.08 21.48
C ALA A 472 -1.02 7.48 21.72
N ALA A 473 -0.40 8.31 22.56
CA ALA A 473 -0.80 9.69 22.78
C ALA A 473 -0.62 10.56 21.52
N ARG A 474 0.47 10.37 20.76
CA ARG A 474 0.69 11.05 19.47
C ARG A 474 -0.37 10.64 18.45
N LEU A 475 -0.67 9.35 18.33
CA LEU A 475 -1.73 8.85 17.45
C LEU A 475 -3.10 9.37 17.85
N ALA A 476 -3.42 9.41 19.16
CA ALA A 476 -4.66 9.98 19.66
C ALA A 476 -4.78 11.47 19.34
N SER A 477 -3.68 12.23 19.47
CA SER A 477 -3.64 13.64 19.07
C SER A 477 -3.85 13.81 17.57
N LEU A 478 -3.27 12.96 16.73
CA LEU A 478 -3.45 12.98 15.29
C LEU A 478 -4.90 12.68 14.89
N VAL A 479 -5.56 11.72 15.56
CA VAL A 479 -6.99 11.42 15.38
C VAL A 479 -7.87 12.59 15.83
N PHE A 480 -7.51 13.27 16.92
CA PHE A 480 -8.24 14.44 17.40
C PHE A 480 -8.19 15.62 16.41
N HIS A 481 -7.03 15.88 15.81
CA HIS A 481 -6.87 16.97 14.84
C HIS A 481 -7.35 16.63 13.43
N ALA A 482 -7.48 15.34 13.10
CA ALA A 482 -7.79 14.87 11.75
C ALA A 482 -9.02 15.51 11.09
N PRO A 483 -10.21 15.61 11.73
CA PRO A 483 -11.40 16.14 11.06
C PRO A 483 -11.24 17.59 10.60
N ARG A 484 -10.61 18.43 11.43
CA ARG A 484 -10.34 19.82 11.11
C ARG A 484 -9.37 19.93 9.94
N LEU A 485 -8.24 19.21 10.02
CA LEU A 485 -7.20 19.24 8.97
C LEU A 485 -7.74 18.74 7.63
N LEU A 486 -8.59 17.71 7.63
CA LEU A 486 -9.22 17.21 6.40
C LEU A 486 -10.10 18.26 5.71
N VAL A 487 -10.91 19.00 6.49
CA VAL A 487 -11.75 20.06 5.95
C VAL A 487 -10.89 21.23 5.47
N GLU A 488 -9.90 21.64 6.24
CA GLU A 488 -8.99 22.74 5.88
C GLU A 488 -8.20 22.41 4.60
N ASP A 489 -7.54 21.25 4.54
CA ASP A 489 -6.63 20.90 3.45
C ASP A 489 -7.36 20.51 2.16
N VAL A 490 -8.50 19.82 2.24
CA VAL A 490 -9.24 19.36 1.06
C VAL A 490 -10.24 20.41 0.55
N LEU A 491 -10.99 21.04 1.45
CA LEU A 491 -12.12 21.91 1.07
C LEU A 491 -11.77 23.40 1.11
N LEU A 492 -10.96 23.87 2.07
CA LEU A 492 -10.72 25.30 2.27
C LEU A 492 -9.40 25.80 1.67
N SER A 493 -8.41 24.93 1.45
CA SER A 493 -7.08 25.29 0.95
C SER A 493 -7.10 25.97 -0.43
N ASN A 494 -6.53 27.17 -0.58
CA ASN A 494 -6.57 27.96 -1.82
C ASN A 494 -8.02 28.22 -2.34
N ARG A 495 -8.97 28.50 -1.44
CA ARG A 495 -10.35 28.84 -1.84
C ARG A 495 -10.46 30.20 -2.52
N ASP A 496 -9.59 31.15 -2.17
CA ASP A 496 -9.69 32.55 -2.63
C ASP A 496 -9.07 32.79 -4.02
N GLN A 497 -8.39 31.78 -4.57
CA GLN A 497 -7.77 31.87 -5.87
C GLN A 497 -8.80 31.71 -7.00
N ALA A 498 -8.69 32.56 -8.02
CA ALA A 498 -9.51 32.45 -9.22
C ALA A 498 -9.31 31.09 -9.92
N PRO A 499 -10.38 30.50 -10.48
CA PRO A 499 -10.27 29.23 -11.18
C PRO A 499 -9.39 29.38 -12.43
N HIS A 500 -8.44 28.47 -12.58
CA HIS A 500 -7.50 28.47 -13.71
C HIS A 500 -7.99 27.60 -14.88
N HIS A 501 -7.34 27.72 -16.03
CA HIS A 501 -7.74 27.05 -17.28
C HIS A 501 -8.05 25.55 -17.12
N PHE A 502 -7.20 24.79 -16.41
CA PHE A 502 -7.44 23.36 -16.18
C PHE A 502 -8.77 23.04 -15.47
N GLN A 503 -9.32 23.96 -14.67
CA GLN A 503 -10.59 23.79 -13.96
C GLN A 503 -11.81 24.27 -14.76
N THR A 504 -11.60 25.16 -15.74
CA THR A 504 -12.67 25.79 -16.53
C THR A 504 -12.92 25.10 -17.86
N VAL A 505 -11.96 24.33 -18.37
CA VAL A 505 -12.10 23.57 -19.64
C VAL A 505 -13.21 22.51 -19.54
N SER A 506 -14.07 22.47 -20.55
CA SER A 506 -15.14 21.48 -20.68
C SER A 506 -14.61 20.17 -21.32
N LEU A 507 -14.24 19.19 -20.51
CA LEU A 507 -13.61 17.94 -20.97
C LEU A 507 -14.46 17.15 -21.98
N CYS A 508 -13.82 16.62 -23.04
CA CYS A 508 -14.47 15.80 -24.06
C CYS A 508 -14.43 14.29 -23.77
N GLY A 509 -13.49 13.84 -22.93
CA GLY A 509 -13.28 12.46 -22.52
C GLY A 509 -12.34 11.65 -23.42
N ARG A 510 -11.94 12.19 -24.59
CA ARG A 510 -10.85 11.63 -25.40
C ARG A 510 -9.52 12.01 -24.79
N LYS A 511 -8.55 11.10 -24.84
CA LYS A 511 -7.26 11.28 -24.17
C LYS A 511 -6.13 11.35 -25.17
N VAL A 512 -5.17 12.21 -24.89
CA VAL A 512 -3.96 12.39 -25.67
C VAL A 512 -2.76 12.25 -24.75
N VAL A 513 -1.66 11.74 -25.28
CA VAL A 513 -0.44 11.49 -24.51
C VAL A 513 0.75 12.23 -25.08
N ALA A 514 1.68 12.54 -24.19
CA ALA A 514 3.02 13.02 -24.47
C ALA A 514 3.96 12.43 -23.41
N TRP A 515 5.25 12.37 -23.71
CA TRP A 515 6.26 12.01 -22.74
C TRP A 515 7.55 12.79 -23.00
N SER A 516 8.36 12.93 -21.95
CA SER A 516 9.65 13.61 -22.04
C SER A 516 10.76 12.67 -22.49
N ASP A 517 11.89 13.24 -22.89
CA ASP A 517 13.13 12.47 -23.00
C ASP A 517 13.53 11.94 -21.61
N PRO A 518 14.12 10.74 -21.53
CA PRO A 518 14.61 10.19 -20.28
C PRO A 518 15.76 11.03 -19.72
N PHE A 519 15.76 11.23 -18.41
CA PHE A 519 16.78 12.01 -17.70
C PHE A 519 17.46 11.15 -16.61
N PRO A 520 18.80 11.11 -16.52
CA PRO A 520 19.50 10.26 -15.55
C PRO A 520 19.15 10.61 -14.10
N GLN A 521 18.79 9.59 -13.33
CA GLN A 521 18.46 9.72 -11.91
C GLN A 521 19.66 10.23 -11.10
N ASP A 522 20.89 9.81 -11.45
CA ASP A 522 22.11 10.22 -10.77
C ASP A 522 22.32 11.74 -10.81
N LEU A 523 22.00 12.37 -11.94
CA LEU A 523 22.10 13.83 -12.07
C LEU A 523 21.04 14.54 -11.21
N ILE A 524 19.83 13.97 -11.13
CA ILE A 524 18.77 14.49 -10.26
C ILE A 524 19.20 14.36 -8.79
N GLN A 525 19.85 13.25 -8.43
CA GLN A 525 20.36 13.01 -7.08
C GLN A 525 21.48 14.00 -6.72
N GLN A 526 22.41 14.29 -7.63
CA GLN A 526 23.44 15.32 -7.42
C GLN A 526 22.84 16.71 -7.23
N VAL A 527 21.81 17.07 -8.02
CA VAL A 527 21.08 18.33 -7.85
C VAL A 527 20.33 18.36 -6.51
N ALA A 528 19.74 17.24 -6.11
CA ALA A 528 19.05 17.09 -4.83
C ALA A 528 20.02 17.31 -3.65
N GLU A 529 21.20 16.68 -3.69
CA GLU A 529 22.25 16.85 -2.68
C GLU A 529 22.76 18.29 -2.60
N ALA A 530 23.02 18.92 -3.75
CA ALA A 530 23.52 20.29 -3.79
C ALA A 530 22.48 21.36 -3.39
N THR A 531 21.18 21.06 -3.55
CA THR A 531 20.08 21.95 -3.09
C THR A 531 19.57 21.59 -1.68
N GLY A 532 19.99 20.45 -1.13
CA GLY A 532 19.47 19.89 0.12
C GLY A 532 18.00 19.46 0.06
N ALA A 533 17.46 19.22 -1.14
CA ALA A 533 16.10 18.75 -1.40
C ALA A 533 16.07 17.25 -1.72
N SER A 534 14.89 16.62 -1.78
CA SER A 534 14.78 15.24 -2.28
C SER A 534 14.72 15.18 -3.81
N SER A 535 15.05 14.03 -4.40
CA SER A 535 14.93 13.79 -5.85
C SER A 535 13.51 14.04 -6.37
N SER A 536 12.50 13.65 -5.60
CA SER A 536 11.08 13.93 -5.85
C SER A 536 10.77 15.43 -5.83
N GLU A 537 11.31 16.18 -4.87
CA GLU A 537 11.12 17.63 -4.75
C GLU A 537 11.78 18.39 -5.91
N VAL A 538 12.96 17.92 -6.37
CA VAL A 538 13.60 18.42 -7.59
C VAL A 538 12.71 18.17 -8.82
N CYS A 539 12.19 16.96 -8.99
CA CYS A 539 11.27 16.63 -10.10
C CYS A 539 9.98 17.48 -10.05
N LEU A 540 9.42 17.71 -8.86
CA LEU A 540 8.27 18.57 -8.64
C LEU A 540 8.56 20.04 -9.00
N SER A 541 9.75 20.55 -8.68
CA SER A 541 10.15 21.91 -9.04
C SER A 541 10.20 22.10 -10.57
N ALA A 542 10.74 21.11 -11.29
CA ALA A 542 10.75 21.10 -12.74
C ALA A 542 9.32 21.00 -13.33
N LEU A 543 8.41 20.27 -12.67
CA LEU A 543 7.00 20.22 -13.04
C LEU A 543 6.31 21.58 -12.86
N CYS A 544 6.60 22.29 -11.77
CA CYS A 544 6.09 23.64 -11.55
C CYS A 544 6.55 24.60 -12.66
N GLY A 545 7.82 24.54 -13.05
CA GLY A 545 8.35 25.28 -14.19
C GLY A 545 7.65 24.90 -15.51
N ALA A 546 7.44 23.61 -15.77
CA ALA A 546 6.78 23.13 -16.98
C ALA A 546 5.31 23.57 -17.08
N LEU A 547 4.58 23.56 -15.95
CA LEU A 547 3.21 24.07 -15.87
C LEU A 547 3.17 25.60 -16.09
N ARG A 548 4.17 26.33 -15.58
CA ARG A 548 4.30 27.77 -15.82
C ARG A 548 4.51 28.08 -17.30
N GLU A 549 5.40 27.33 -17.97
CA GLU A 549 5.62 27.48 -19.40
C GLU A 549 4.38 27.13 -20.23
N TYR A 550 3.60 26.16 -19.76
CA TYR A 550 2.28 25.89 -20.33
C TYR A 550 1.37 27.12 -20.26
N PHE A 551 1.18 27.78 -19.10
CA PHE A 551 0.31 28.96 -19.06
C PHE A 551 0.84 30.12 -19.92
N ARG A 552 2.17 30.34 -19.93
CA ARG A 552 2.81 31.42 -20.70
C ARG A 552 2.71 31.23 -22.21
N SER A 553 3.00 30.02 -22.70
CA SER A 553 2.91 29.71 -24.14
C SER A 553 1.48 29.87 -24.70
N HIS A 554 0.46 29.85 -23.83
CA HIS A 554 -0.94 30.05 -24.20
C HIS A 554 -1.45 31.48 -23.99
N GLY A 555 -0.60 32.41 -23.52
CA GLY A 555 -1.02 33.76 -23.18
C GLY A 555 -2.06 33.81 -22.06
N LEU A 556 -2.12 32.77 -21.21
CA LEU A 556 -3.03 32.68 -20.09
C LEU A 556 -2.40 33.29 -18.84
N ALA A 557 -3.23 33.85 -17.96
CA ALA A 557 -2.76 34.31 -16.66
C ALA A 557 -2.20 33.13 -15.86
N VAL A 558 -0.96 33.29 -15.37
CA VAL A 558 -0.28 32.25 -14.59
C VAL A 558 -0.89 32.22 -13.18
N PRO A 559 -1.48 31.11 -12.74
CA PRO A 559 -2.01 30.99 -11.39
C PRO A 559 -0.88 30.96 -10.36
N GLU A 560 -1.13 31.49 -9.15
CA GLU A 560 -0.17 31.38 -8.04
C GLU A 560 0.11 29.91 -7.68
N ASN A 561 -0.97 29.16 -7.46
CA ASN A 561 -0.93 27.76 -7.08
C ASN A 561 -1.75 26.90 -8.05
N VAL A 562 -1.26 25.70 -8.35
CA VAL A 562 -2.00 24.66 -9.07
C VAL A 562 -2.26 23.50 -8.12
N LEU A 563 -3.52 23.33 -7.74
CA LEU A 563 -3.97 22.23 -6.87
C LEU A 563 -3.84 20.89 -7.60
N THR A 564 -3.01 20.01 -7.04
CA THR A 564 -2.62 18.73 -7.63
C THR A 564 -2.77 17.61 -6.61
N THR A 565 -3.41 16.50 -6.99
CA THR A 565 -3.39 15.29 -6.15
C THR A 565 -2.16 14.45 -6.47
N ALA A 566 -1.32 14.16 -5.49
CA ALA A 566 -0.15 13.31 -5.64
C ALA A 566 -0.36 11.91 -5.07
N ARG A 567 0.20 10.91 -5.76
CA ARG A 567 0.21 9.52 -5.32
C ARG A 567 1.57 8.89 -5.65
N TYR A 568 2.00 7.97 -4.80
CA TYR A 568 3.10 7.06 -5.05
C TYR A 568 2.57 5.65 -5.35
N CYS A 569 3.18 4.96 -6.30
CA CYS A 569 2.94 3.55 -6.61
C CYS A 569 4.26 2.88 -6.95
N LEU A 570 4.43 1.59 -6.62
CA LEU A 570 5.57 0.83 -7.11
C LEU A 570 5.31 0.35 -8.54
N LEU A 571 6.34 0.38 -9.38
CA LEU A 571 6.25 -0.19 -10.72
C LEU A 571 5.92 -1.68 -10.62
N GLU A 572 6.52 -2.39 -9.68
CA GLU A 572 6.25 -3.81 -9.44
C GLU A 572 4.79 -4.05 -9.15
N GLU A 573 4.11 -3.22 -8.36
CA GLU A 573 2.68 -3.37 -8.09
C GLU A 573 1.80 -3.06 -9.29
N LEU A 574 2.16 -2.04 -10.08
CA LEU A 574 1.49 -1.77 -11.35
C LEU A 574 1.65 -2.94 -12.32
N VAL A 575 2.81 -3.59 -12.27
CA VAL A 575 3.12 -4.76 -13.07
C VAL A 575 2.62 -6.05 -12.38
N GLY A 576 2.15 -6.02 -11.13
CA GLY A 576 1.49 -7.13 -10.44
C GLY A 576 2.34 -7.96 -9.47
N GLY A 577 3.40 -7.40 -8.91
CA GLY A 577 3.98 -7.84 -7.64
C GLY A 577 2.94 -7.82 -6.51
N THR A 578 3.24 -8.50 -5.40
CA THR A 578 2.45 -8.38 -4.17
C THR A 578 2.39 -6.91 -3.76
N ALA A 579 1.21 -6.42 -3.40
CA ALA A 579 1.06 -5.06 -2.86
C ALA A 579 1.94 -4.93 -1.61
N TYR A 580 2.93 -4.04 -1.67
CA TYR A 580 3.81 -3.74 -0.55
C TYR A 580 3.12 -2.73 0.36
N GLY A 581 3.25 -2.91 1.68
CA GLY A 581 2.75 -1.96 2.67
C GLY A 581 3.50 -0.64 2.53
N GLY A 582 2.92 0.35 1.84
CA GLY A 582 3.52 1.68 1.67
C GLY A 582 3.14 2.41 0.38
N SER A 583 2.58 1.72 -0.61
CA SER A 583 2.16 2.28 -1.92
C SER A 583 0.71 2.80 -1.98
N GLY A 584 0.07 2.87 -0.83
CA GLY A 584 -1.27 3.40 -0.65
C GLY A 584 -1.23 4.86 -0.23
N GLY A 585 -2.14 5.67 -0.78
CA GLY A 585 -2.41 7.02 -0.27
C GLY A 585 -2.44 8.09 -1.34
N LEU A 586 -2.96 9.25 -0.94
CA LEU A 586 -3.07 10.46 -1.74
C LEU A 586 -2.65 11.66 -0.86
N ALA A 587 -1.90 12.59 -1.43
CA ALA A 587 -1.65 13.90 -0.86
C ALA A 587 -2.23 14.98 -1.77
N CYS A 588 -2.66 16.09 -1.18
CA CYS A 588 -3.17 17.27 -1.89
C CYS A 588 -2.08 18.34 -1.88
N LEU A 589 -1.38 18.51 -3.00
CA LEU A 589 -0.31 19.48 -3.17
C LEU A 589 -0.83 20.77 -3.80
N ALA A 590 -0.39 21.91 -3.29
CA ALA A 590 -0.54 23.20 -3.96
C ALA A 590 0.79 23.54 -4.64
N LEU A 591 0.93 23.21 -5.92
CA LEU A 591 2.19 23.44 -6.65
C LEU A 591 2.36 24.94 -6.91
N PRO A 592 3.49 25.56 -6.50
CA PRO A 592 3.78 26.97 -6.76
C PRO A 592 4.10 27.16 -8.24
N VAL A 593 3.22 27.83 -8.99
CA VAL A 593 3.41 28.09 -10.43
C VAL A 593 3.66 29.57 -10.71
N ALA A 594 3.34 30.45 -9.76
CA ALA A 594 3.68 31.87 -9.79
C ALA A 594 5.18 32.11 -10.03
N ASP A 595 5.51 33.36 -10.39
CA ASP A 595 6.87 33.85 -10.60
C ASP A 595 7.67 33.97 -9.29
N ALA A 596 7.67 32.91 -8.48
CA ALA A 596 8.58 32.72 -7.37
C ALA A 596 10.00 32.57 -7.92
N GLY A 597 10.70 33.71 -8.03
CA GLY A 597 12.09 33.81 -8.47
C GLY A 597 12.29 33.49 -9.95
N LYS A 598 13.03 34.34 -10.67
CA LYS A 598 13.66 33.92 -11.93
C LYS A 598 14.65 32.76 -11.69
N ASP A 599 15.02 32.53 -10.43
CA ASP A 599 16.02 31.56 -10.01
C ASP A 599 15.41 30.17 -9.77
N PRO A 600 15.88 29.12 -10.46
CA PRO A 600 15.34 27.77 -10.33
C PRO A 600 15.56 27.18 -8.93
N VAL A 601 16.60 27.60 -8.21
CA VAL A 601 16.91 27.14 -6.85
C VAL A 601 15.88 27.62 -5.82
N GLN A 602 15.38 28.85 -5.97
CA GLN A 602 14.33 29.38 -5.07
C GLN A 602 13.03 28.57 -5.20
N LEU A 603 12.68 28.18 -6.43
CA LEU A 603 11.52 27.32 -6.68
C LEU A 603 11.65 25.96 -5.99
N VAL A 604 12.86 25.37 -5.96
CA VAL A 604 13.10 24.12 -5.22
C VAL A 604 12.84 24.30 -3.73
N GLN A 605 13.35 25.39 -3.12
CA GLN A 605 13.16 25.63 -1.68
C GLN A 605 11.69 25.89 -1.33
N GLU A 606 10.95 26.59 -2.19
CA GLU A 606 9.51 26.81 -2.01
C GLU A 606 8.72 25.48 -2.08
N VAL A 607 9.02 24.63 -3.06
CA VAL A 607 8.43 23.29 -3.18
C VAL A 607 8.75 22.44 -1.95
N ARG A 608 10.00 22.46 -1.47
CA ARG A 608 10.43 21.74 -0.27
C ARG A 608 9.68 22.21 0.98
N SER A 609 9.56 23.52 1.19
CA SER A 609 8.81 24.11 2.31
C SER A 609 7.35 23.63 2.31
N ARG A 610 6.70 23.66 1.14
CA ARG A 610 5.31 23.18 0.98
C ARG A 610 5.19 21.67 1.20
N MET A 611 6.16 20.89 0.73
CA MET A 611 6.16 19.45 0.92
C MET A 611 6.32 19.07 2.41
N LEU A 612 7.18 19.79 3.15
CA LEU A 612 7.30 19.63 4.61
C LEU A 612 6.00 19.97 5.33
N GLN A 613 5.30 21.01 4.92
CA GLN A 613 3.98 21.36 5.47
C GLN A 613 2.93 20.27 5.18
N VAL A 614 2.94 19.70 3.97
CA VAL A 614 2.04 18.59 3.58
C VAL A 614 2.30 17.35 4.43
N ARG A 615 3.57 16.93 4.59
CA ARG A 615 3.94 15.77 5.42
C ARG A 615 3.45 15.91 6.87
N ARG A 616 3.51 17.13 7.43
CA ARG A 616 3.04 17.41 8.80
C ARG A 616 1.52 17.45 8.95
N ARG A 617 0.78 17.93 7.94
CA ARG A 617 -0.68 18.18 8.05
C ARG A 617 -1.55 17.07 7.47
N GLN A 618 -1.12 16.41 6.41
CA GLN A 618 -1.95 15.52 5.61
C GLN A 618 -1.79 14.02 5.93
N SER A 619 -1.18 13.68 7.06
CA SER A 619 -1.03 12.29 7.52
C SER A 619 -2.38 11.55 7.63
N ALA A 620 -3.41 12.23 8.15
CA ALA A 620 -4.76 11.68 8.24
C ALA A 620 -5.41 11.46 6.86
N LEU A 621 -5.22 12.40 5.92
CA LEU A 621 -5.70 12.28 4.55
C LEU A 621 -5.05 11.10 3.83
N TRP A 622 -3.74 10.93 4.03
CA TRP A 622 -2.98 9.82 3.50
C TRP A 622 -3.53 8.47 4.00
N VAL A 623 -3.71 8.28 5.31
CA VAL A 623 -4.28 7.03 5.87
C VAL A 623 -5.69 6.75 5.33
N LEU A 624 -6.58 7.76 5.35
CA LEU A 624 -7.96 7.59 4.87
C LEU A 624 -8.02 7.25 3.39
N SER A 625 -7.16 7.87 2.58
CA SER A 625 -7.09 7.59 1.15
C SER A 625 -6.44 6.23 0.86
N SER A 626 -5.47 5.77 1.66
CA SER A 626 -4.95 4.40 1.60
C SER A 626 -6.04 3.37 1.86
N TRP A 627 -6.81 3.54 2.95
CA TRP A 627 -7.96 2.68 3.24
C TRP A 627 -9.04 2.75 2.16
N GLN A 628 -9.25 3.91 1.55
CA GLN A 628 -10.15 4.05 0.41
C GLN A 628 -9.71 3.20 -0.79
N LEU A 629 -8.42 3.19 -1.09
CA LEU A 629 -7.87 2.49 -2.24
C LEU A 629 -7.85 0.97 -2.03
N GLU A 630 -7.49 0.51 -0.84
CA GLU A 630 -7.41 -0.93 -0.51
C GLU A 630 -8.78 -1.55 -0.22
N ARG A 631 -9.61 -0.88 0.59
CA ARG A 631 -10.86 -1.46 1.14
C ARG A 631 -12.13 -0.82 0.59
N GLY A 632 -12.02 0.24 -0.21
CA GLY A 632 -13.18 0.93 -0.78
C GLY A 632 -14.09 1.59 0.27
N LEU A 633 -13.51 2.26 1.27
CA LEU A 633 -14.21 2.90 2.38
C LEU A 633 -15.46 3.70 1.96
N LEU A 634 -15.29 4.80 1.22
CA LEU A 634 -16.34 5.65 0.64
C LEU A 634 -17.34 4.90 -0.24
N THR A 635 -16.88 3.93 -1.07
CA THR A 635 -17.78 3.19 -1.97
C THR A 635 -18.62 2.14 -1.23
N ARG A 636 -18.26 1.83 0.01
CA ARG A 636 -19.05 0.98 0.91
C ARG A 636 -19.89 1.81 1.90
N LEU A 637 -19.38 2.96 2.36
CA LEU A 637 -20.08 3.85 3.29
C LEU A 637 -21.23 4.62 2.64
N LEU A 638 -21.04 5.13 1.41
CA LEU A 638 -21.97 6.05 0.76
C LEU A 638 -22.65 5.42 -0.46
N PRO A 639 -23.92 5.78 -0.75
CA PRO A 639 -24.57 5.45 -2.01
C PRO A 639 -23.77 5.96 -3.22
N GLN A 640 -23.84 5.22 -4.34
CA GLN A 640 -23.04 5.50 -5.56
C GLN A 640 -23.24 6.93 -6.09
N LEU A 641 -24.44 7.51 -5.95
CA LEU A 641 -24.72 8.89 -6.36
C LEU A 641 -23.92 9.89 -5.53
N LEU A 642 -23.93 9.78 -4.20
CA LEU A 642 -23.18 10.68 -3.31
C LEU A 642 -21.68 10.55 -3.55
N VAL A 643 -21.16 9.32 -3.70
CA VAL A 643 -19.76 9.09 -4.06
C VAL A 643 -19.40 9.82 -5.35
N ARG A 644 -20.22 9.70 -6.39
CA ARG A 644 -19.97 10.36 -7.68
C ARG A 644 -20.02 11.88 -7.58
N LEU A 645 -20.97 12.44 -6.82
CA LEU A 645 -21.07 13.88 -6.59
C LEU A 645 -19.83 14.41 -5.87
N HIS A 646 -19.40 13.76 -4.77
CA HIS A 646 -18.22 14.16 -4.02
C HIS A 646 -16.94 14.06 -4.88
N LEU A 647 -16.76 12.96 -5.61
CA LEU A 647 -15.59 12.79 -6.49
C LEU A 647 -15.59 13.78 -7.66
N ASN A 648 -16.75 14.11 -8.23
CA ASN A 648 -16.85 15.12 -9.28
C ASN A 648 -16.53 16.53 -8.78
N PHE A 649 -16.95 16.86 -7.55
CA PHE A 649 -16.59 18.12 -6.90
C PHE A 649 -15.08 18.20 -6.64
N LEU A 650 -14.49 17.16 -6.03
CA LEU A 650 -13.06 17.12 -5.72
C LEU A 650 -12.20 17.09 -6.99
N SER A 651 -12.56 16.30 -8.00
CA SER A 651 -11.80 16.24 -9.26
C SER A 651 -11.85 17.54 -10.05
N ARG A 652 -12.91 18.36 -9.91
CA ARG A 652 -12.95 19.68 -10.53
C ARG A 652 -12.05 20.68 -9.80
N ARG A 653 -11.91 20.55 -8.48
CA ARG A 653 -11.01 21.36 -7.66
C ARG A 653 -9.55 21.00 -7.88
N TYR A 654 -9.23 19.71 -7.89
CA TYR A 654 -7.91 19.17 -8.19
C TYR A 654 -7.87 18.66 -9.64
N ALA A 655 -7.76 19.59 -10.58
CA ALA A 655 -7.79 19.29 -12.02
C ALA A 655 -6.52 18.58 -12.52
N VAL A 656 -5.45 18.59 -11.73
CA VAL A 656 -4.17 17.92 -12.03
C VAL A 656 -3.95 16.74 -11.08
N ALA A 657 -3.58 15.59 -11.63
CA ALA A 657 -3.18 14.41 -10.86
C ALA A 657 -1.71 14.07 -11.16
N LEU A 658 -0.90 13.88 -10.12
CA LEU A 658 0.49 13.43 -10.20
C LEU A 658 0.61 12.01 -9.64
N THR A 659 1.25 11.12 -10.39
CA THR A 659 1.60 9.78 -9.93
C THR A 659 3.10 9.59 -10.08
N GLU A 660 3.80 9.33 -8.99
CA GLU A 660 5.17 8.87 -9.04
C GLU A 660 5.19 7.34 -9.04
N VAL A 661 5.96 6.78 -9.97
CA VAL A 661 6.14 5.35 -10.16
C VAL A 661 7.64 5.06 -10.13
N ALA A 662 8.09 4.40 -9.07
CA ALA A 662 9.48 3.99 -8.92
C ALA A 662 9.61 2.46 -8.97
N SER A 663 10.69 1.99 -9.57
CA SER A 663 11.12 0.59 -9.53
C SER A 663 11.95 0.33 -8.26
N VAL A 664 11.76 -0.81 -7.61
CA VAL A 664 12.59 -1.24 -6.46
C VAL A 664 13.99 -1.68 -6.92
N ARG A 665 14.13 -2.12 -8.18
CA ARG A 665 15.41 -2.49 -8.77
C ARG A 665 15.73 -1.57 -9.95
N PRO A 666 16.59 -0.56 -9.77
CA PRO A 666 17.06 0.29 -10.87
C PRO A 666 18.10 -0.41 -11.76
N GLU A 667 18.77 -1.47 -11.27
CA GLU A 667 19.93 -2.07 -11.95
C GLU A 667 19.60 -3.29 -12.84
N HIS A 668 18.37 -3.82 -12.79
CA HIS A 668 17.99 -4.96 -13.62
C HIS A 668 17.18 -4.47 -14.82
N PRO A 669 17.64 -4.73 -16.06
CA PRO A 669 16.95 -4.25 -17.25
C PRO A 669 15.50 -4.70 -17.20
N ALA A 670 14.61 -3.80 -17.64
CA ALA A 670 13.22 -4.13 -17.91
C ALA A 670 13.19 -5.50 -18.60
N GLY A 671 12.58 -6.50 -17.94
CA GLY A 671 12.79 -7.92 -18.29
C GLY A 671 12.48 -8.26 -19.76
N LYS A 672 12.72 -9.51 -20.17
CA LYS A 672 12.39 -9.92 -21.55
C LYS A 672 10.88 -9.90 -21.77
N LEU A 673 10.43 -9.26 -22.85
CA LEU A 673 9.03 -9.33 -23.34
C LEU A 673 8.99 -10.33 -24.50
N TRP A 674 8.21 -11.40 -24.35
CA TRP A 674 8.11 -12.50 -25.34
C TRP A 674 9.47 -13.07 -25.79
N GLY A 675 10.47 -13.03 -24.90
CA GLY A 675 11.84 -13.47 -25.15
C GLY A 675 12.76 -12.45 -25.83
N GLN A 676 12.29 -11.24 -26.13
CA GLN A 676 13.09 -10.12 -26.65
C GLN A 676 13.43 -9.12 -25.54
N PRO A 677 14.60 -8.45 -25.58
CA PRO A 677 14.98 -7.48 -24.57
C PRO A 677 14.09 -6.22 -24.66
N LEU A 678 13.57 -5.81 -23.50
CA LEU A 678 12.80 -4.58 -23.36
C LEU A 678 13.78 -3.41 -23.13
N HIS A 679 13.64 -2.36 -23.92
CA HIS A 679 14.53 -1.21 -23.93
C HIS A 679 14.01 -0.04 -23.08
N SER A 680 12.70 0.20 -23.12
CA SER A 680 12.07 1.22 -22.26
C SER A 680 10.59 0.93 -22.04
N LEU A 681 10.05 1.43 -20.94
CA LEU A 681 8.65 1.30 -20.55
C LEU A 681 8.10 2.69 -20.21
N MET A 682 6.89 2.97 -20.69
CA MET A 682 6.18 4.20 -20.39
C MET A 682 4.75 3.89 -19.97
N TYR A 683 4.34 4.40 -18.82
CA TYR A 683 3.02 4.18 -18.24
C TYR A 683 2.30 5.52 -18.09
N TRP A 684 1.05 5.59 -18.57
CA TRP A 684 0.18 6.73 -18.33
C TRP A 684 -1.02 6.32 -17.49
N ARG A 685 -1.17 7.00 -16.36
CA ARG A 685 -2.40 6.91 -15.58
C ARG A 685 -3.52 7.72 -16.25
N PRO A 686 -4.69 7.12 -16.54
CA PRO A 686 -5.80 7.86 -17.12
C PRO A 686 -6.34 8.95 -16.17
N PRO A 687 -6.50 10.20 -16.63
CA PRO A 687 -7.37 11.15 -15.94
C PRO A 687 -8.83 10.62 -15.96
N GLN A 688 -9.54 10.77 -14.85
CA GLN A 688 -10.93 10.33 -14.68
C GLN A 688 -11.75 11.41 -13.98
N ALA A 689 -13.07 11.31 -14.03
CA ALA A 689 -13.99 12.35 -13.55
C ALA A 689 -13.70 13.70 -14.26
N ASN A 690 -13.53 14.79 -13.49
CA ASN A 690 -13.24 16.13 -13.99
C ASN A 690 -11.75 16.50 -13.94
N VAL A 691 -10.84 15.51 -13.78
CA VAL A 691 -9.40 15.74 -13.88
C VAL A 691 -9.04 15.96 -15.35
N SER A 692 -8.37 17.07 -15.67
CA SER A 692 -8.01 17.44 -17.04
C SER A 692 -6.62 16.95 -17.45
N LEU A 693 -5.71 16.87 -16.48
CA LEU A 693 -4.29 16.57 -16.69
C LEU A 693 -3.80 15.52 -15.70
N SER A 694 -3.14 14.48 -16.20
CA SER A 694 -2.50 13.42 -15.43
C SER A 694 -1.01 13.38 -15.77
N LEU A 695 -0.17 13.56 -14.77
CA LEU A 695 1.28 13.59 -14.83
C LEU A 695 1.81 12.32 -14.15
N THR A 696 2.69 11.59 -14.82
CA THR A 696 3.28 10.34 -14.31
C THR A 696 4.80 10.46 -14.34
N LEU A 697 5.45 10.54 -13.19
CA LEU A 697 6.91 10.46 -13.09
C LEU A 697 7.27 8.98 -13.01
N LEU A 698 8.01 8.48 -13.98
CA LEU A 698 8.36 7.07 -14.09
C LEU A 698 9.88 6.91 -14.03
N THR A 699 10.35 6.12 -13.08
CA THR A 699 11.75 5.75 -12.93
C THR A 699 11.95 4.29 -13.36
N VAL A 700 12.67 4.09 -14.45
CA VAL A 700 13.01 2.78 -15.04
C VAL A 700 14.50 2.80 -15.39
N ASP A 701 15.26 1.77 -15.01
CA ASP A 701 16.68 1.61 -15.36
C ASP A 701 17.56 2.86 -15.07
N SER A 702 17.43 3.42 -13.87
CA SER A 702 18.09 4.68 -13.44
C SER A 702 17.80 5.91 -14.31
N MET A 703 16.74 5.87 -15.13
CA MET A 703 16.28 6.97 -15.95
C MET A 703 14.88 7.40 -15.53
N VAL A 704 14.68 8.70 -15.36
CA VAL A 704 13.41 9.32 -14.98
C VAL A 704 12.78 9.96 -16.22
N SER A 705 11.54 9.58 -16.51
CA SER A 705 10.75 10.13 -17.62
C SER A 705 9.42 10.69 -17.12
N LEU A 706 8.97 11.81 -17.68
CA LEU A 706 7.67 12.39 -17.39
C LEU A 706 6.65 11.97 -18.46
N GLY A 707 5.57 11.33 -18.04
CA GLY A 707 4.39 11.05 -18.85
C GLY A 707 3.31 12.06 -18.62
N VAL A 708 2.77 12.61 -19.69
CA VAL A 708 1.67 13.57 -19.67
C VAL A 708 0.50 12.96 -20.42
N MET A 709 -0.61 12.73 -19.73
CA MET A 709 -1.88 12.33 -20.33
C MET A 709 -2.93 13.40 -20.03
N SER A 710 -3.56 13.93 -21.06
CA SER A 710 -4.53 15.02 -20.92
C SER A 710 -5.78 14.76 -21.76
N ASP A 711 -6.83 15.52 -21.50
CA ASP A 711 -7.99 15.56 -22.39
C ASP A 711 -7.61 16.13 -23.76
N ALA A 712 -8.22 15.63 -24.83
CA ALA A 712 -7.89 16.03 -26.19
C ALA A 712 -8.13 17.53 -26.47
N LEU A 713 -8.96 18.21 -25.67
CA LEU A 713 -9.14 19.66 -25.77
C LEU A 713 -7.93 20.47 -25.28
N LEU A 714 -7.01 19.86 -24.54
CA LEU A 714 -5.72 20.45 -24.18
C LEU A 714 -4.64 20.17 -25.25
N SER A 715 -4.96 19.44 -26.32
CA SER A 715 -4.04 19.14 -27.42
C SER A 715 -3.83 20.33 -28.36
N PRO A 716 -2.62 20.57 -28.90
CA PRO A 716 -1.38 19.75 -28.85
C PRO A 716 -0.43 20.09 -27.68
N GLN A 717 -0.94 20.77 -26.66
CA GLN A 717 -0.13 21.50 -25.69
C GLN A 717 0.51 20.57 -24.63
N GLN A 718 0.02 19.34 -24.48
CA GLN A 718 0.64 18.36 -23.58
C GLN A 718 2.13 18.11 -23.88
N GLY A 719 2.54 18.26 -25.16
CA GLY A 719 3.94 18.10 -25.56
C GLY A 719 4.85 19.23 -25.04
N VAL A 720 4.30 20.42 -24.79
CA VAL A 720 5.07 21.55 -24.21
C VAL A 720 5.46 21.22 -22.78
N ILE A 721 4.54 20.69 -21.98
CA ILE A 721 4.80 20.30 -20.58
C ILE A 721 5.93 19.26 -20.51
N ALA A 722 5.85 18.22 -21.34
CA ALA A 722 6.85 17.16 -21.38
C ALA A 722 8.26 17.68 -21.73
N ARG A 723 8.38 18.54 -22.76
CA ARG A 723 9.66 19.13 -23.17
C ARG A 723 10.20 20.15 -22.16
N ALA A 724 9.31 21.01 -21.65
CA ALA A 724 9.67 22.05 -20.68
C ALA A 724 10.19 21.45 -19.37
N TRP A 725 9.65 20.29 -18.95
CA TRP A 725 10.13 19.59 -17.76
C TRP A 725 11.62 19.21 -17.86
N THR A 726 12.02 18.56 -18.95
CA THR A 726 13.45 18.21 -19.15
C THR A 726 14.32 19.46 -19.29
N GLN A 727 13.80 20.52 -19.92
CA GLN A 727 14.52 21.78 -20.03
C GLN A 727 14.78 22.42 -18.67
N HIS A 728 13.78 22.47 -17.79
CA HIS A 728 13.93 23.00 -16.43
C HIS A 728 14.89 22.19 -15.57
N LEU A 729 14.92 20.86 -15.71
CA LEU A 729 15.94 20.04 -15.04
C LEU A 729 17.36 20.40 -15.51
N ARG A 730 17.56 20.59 -16.81
CA ARG A 730 18.86 21.03 -17.35
C ARG A 730 19.25 22.42 -16.84
N ASP A 731 18.31 23.35 -16.78
CA ASP A 731 18.56 24.70 -16.31
C ASP A 731 18.87 24.74 -14.80
N LEU A 732 18.19 23.91 -14.02
CA LEU A 732 18.49 23.72 -12.60
C LEU A 732 19.87 23.07 -12.39
N ALA A 733 20.21 22.02 -13.15
CA ALA A 733 21.52 21.39 -13.10
C ALA A 733 22.65 22.39 -13.40
N ARG A 734 22.47 23.25 -14.42
CA ARG A 734 23.41 24.34 -14.75
C ARG A 734 23.53 25.36 -13.63
N ALA A 735 22.41 25.78 -13.04
CA ALA A 735 22.40 26.77 -11.96
C ALA A 735 23.15 26.30 -10.71
N VAL A 736 23.17 24.99 -10.47
CA VAL A 736 23.82 24.36 -9.32
C VAL A 736 25.25 23.87 -9.63
N GLY A 737 25.70 24.00 -10.90
CA GLY A 737 27.06 23.63 -11.32
C GLY A 737 27.26 22.14 -11.60
N VAL A 738 26.18 21.37 -11.81
CA VAL A 738 26.25 19.95 -12.16
C VAL A 738 26.58 19.80 -13.65
N ALA A 739 27.63 19.05 -13.97
CA ALA A 739 28.06 18.82 -15.35
C ALA A 739 27.03 17.96 -16.12
N LEU A 740 26.43 18.54 -17.16
CA LEU A 740 25.49 17.82 -18.03
C LEU A 740 26.27 17.01 -19.09
N PRO A 741 25.97 15.72 -19.28
CA PRO A 741 26.47 14.96 -20.41
C PRO A 741 25.95 15.55 -21.72
N SER A 742 26.69 15.34 -22.82
CA SER A 742 26.27 15.81 -24.14
C SER A 742 24.88 15.22 -24.53
N PRO A 743 24.01 15.96 -25.25
CA PRO A 743 22.66 15.51 -25.59
C PRO A 743 22.59 14.15 -26.31
N ARG A 744 23.67 13.78 -27.04
CA ARG A 744 23.80 12.48 -27.72
C ARG A 744 24.11 11.31 -26.79
N ALA A 745 24.73 11.56 -25.63
CA ALA A 745 25.04 10.52 -24.64
C ALA A 745 23.81 10.13 -23.77
N LEU A 746 22.80 10.99 -23.73
CA LEU A 746 21.55 10.79 -22.98
C LEU A 746 20.49 9.97 -23.75
N SER A 747 20.66 9.85 -25.07
CA SER A 747 19.94 8.85 -25.85
C SER A 747 20.56 7.49 -25.56
N PRO A 748 19.79 6.45 -25.23
CA PRO A 748 20.34 5.12 -25.04
C PRO A 748 20.85 4.60 -26.39
N SER A 749 22.12 4.89 -26.68
CA SER A 749 22.86 4.27 -27.79
C SER A 749 22.97 2.77 -27.50
N PRO A 750 22.92 1.89 -28.53
CA PRO A 750 23.14 0.47 -28.32
C PRO A 750 24.45 0.30 -27.56
N ALA A 751 24.42 -0.57 -26.53
CA ALA A 751 25.63 -1.02 -25.86
C ALA A 751 26.68 -1.42 -26.92
N PRO A 752 27.99 -1.17 -26.69
CA PRO A 752 29.00 -1.61 -27.63
C PRO A 752 28.81 -3.12 -27.84
N ALA A 753 28.78 -3.53 -29.12
CA ALA A 753 28.82 -4.95 -29.47
C ALA A 753 29.93 -5.59 -28.65
N PHE A 754 29.59 -6.65 -27.91
CA PHE A 754 30.58 -7.47 -27.22
C PHE A 754 31.72 -7.73 -28.20
N SER A 755 32.89 -7.17 -27.90
CA SER A 755 34.11 -7.53 -28.59
C SER A 755 34.26 -9.03 -28.40
N VAL A 756 33.99 -9.80 -29.45
CA VAL A 756 34.33 -11.22 -29.50
C VAL A 756 35.83 -11.26 -29.31
N LEU A 757 36.26 -11.62 -28.10
CA LEU A 757 37.63 -11.99 -27.81
C LEU A 757 37.96 -13.14 -28.75
N HIS A 758 38.71 -12.85 -29.81
CA HIS A 758 39.48 -13.85 -30.52
C HIS A 758 40.49 -14.45 -29.53
N LEU A 759 40.06 -15.52 -28.86
CA LEU A 759 40.77 -16.80 -28.80
C LEU A 759 41.99 -16.91 -29.73
N PRO A 760 43.27 -16.59 -29.40
CA PRO A 760 44.36 -17.08 -30.24
C PRO A 760 44.37 -18.61 -30.20
N ALA A 761 44.47 -19.23 -31.37
CA ALA A 761 44.71 -20.66 -31.51
C ALA A 761 46.02 -21.00 -30.80
N GLY A 762 45.92 -21.72 -29.68
CA GLY A 762 47.03 -22.33 -28.97
C GLY A 762 46.92 -23.84 -29.11
N ASP A 763 48.04 -24.43 -29.49
CA ASP A 763 48.23 -25.84 -29.85
C ASP A 763 47.66 -26.84 -28.85
N VAL A 764 47.03 -27.88 -29.39
CA VAL A 764 46.60 -29.09 -28.67
C VAL A 764 47.78 -30.05 -28.69
N ASP A 765 48.46 -30.21 -27.55
CA ASP A 765 49.27 -31.39 -27.26
C ASP A 765 48.49 -32.28 -26.29
N ASP A 766 48.28 -33.52 -26.72
CA ASP A 766 47.78 -34.65 -25.96
C ASP A 766 48.67 -34.94 -24.74
N ALA A 767 48.10 -34.99 -23.54
CA ALA A 767 48.53 -35.90 -22.47
C ALA A 767 47.56 -35.89 -21.27
N ASP A 768 47.11 -37.09 -20.92
CA ASP A 768 46.86 -37.60 -19.57
C ASP A 768 45.80 -36.94 -18.68
N LEU A 769 44.62 -37.57 -18.62
CA LEU A 769 43.78 -37.60 -17.43
C LEU A 769 43.15 -38.99 -17.25
N ASP A 770 43.90 -39.86 -16.57
CA ASP A 770 43.35 -40.88 -15.68
C ASP A 770 42.88 -40.21 -14.37
N ASP A 771 41.81 -40.78 -13.79
CA ASP A 771 41.39 -40.75 -12.37
C ASP A 771 41.06 -39.41 -11.67
N GLU A 772 39.75 -39.12 -11.49
CA GLU A 772 38.98 -39.27 -10.21
C GLU A 772 37.54 -38.72 -10.33
#